data_AF-A0A7W0DLS9-F1
#
_entry.id   AF-A0A7W0DLS9-F1
#
_cell.length_a   1.000
_cell.length_b   1.000
_cell.length_c   1.000
_cell.angle_alpha   90.00
_cell.angle_beta   90.00
_cell.angle_gamma   90.00
#
_symmetry.space_group_name_H-M   'P 1'
#
loop_
_entity.id
_entity.type
_entity.pdbx_description
1 polymer ?
#
loop_
_entity_poly.entity_id
_entity_poly.type
_entity_poly.pdbx_seq_one_letter_code
_entity_poly.pdbx_strand_id
1 'polypeptide(L)'
;MEGDADEEVRKVNNLYHHASWRVRLRRGGVSGSGDVLGAGVLLGADRVLTCAHVIRDPETGQRPDCVQVDFPLLQGLPRTERRTATVLDGHWVPPFGKAQGDLALLVLDEPAPVPSPVTLHRTLDYRGAPVLIDGFPEQRSGGQWLTGACMGPGGHGDERVQIDLADPREPGRRLAGGFSGAGVLEEGNGRLLGIVVQADERAGYGYMIPAATIAKYFRDVGEAYVTGPPAIPAPHTVSPDAARAARPHGLQRTVMRWLHEEPGCWDIEVLFLGEGDVRARDALHLVLNMADREQSPQLSVAPEGGGGTRRLSGADAGAADRSPDGVPTDGVPETSIDPADGLAAGAPHLSQAGIEPRLGSISLVLDVTGASLERAEPEHPAIGEALLALRRQLAYSRQRGARPAVAVLGADLSATEPVAAVQVLRELAGAGARLLLVVRDGGRDSHEGDDGGRDSHDGDDGGRDSHDGADGGRGSGGRSEHGFAYEIAHRLLPDDRAERWLERIVDRVSLLAATEERSRDVYRRVERRVVDPPRPTAYGARARLWTVQLASEAGTGGRRPPGAPRLPAPGRERQRAAFLEKLSYAEQAVENCLMRAERAERELRGVLDAHLRLRGLLAAQQARLDGQGLAEHPDAVGAFGRAQELLMSGPCPLADAERAVEAFARVVRRLTRDGSWEAGRREGGPGAAGPEAARPEAARPEAARPEAARPEAARPEAARPEAARPEAAGPGESRLQAGGP
;
A
#
# COMPACT_ATOMS: atom_id res chain seq x y z
N MET A 1 -50.50 -1.30 32.31
CA MET A 1 -50.53 -0.39 31.13
C MET A 1 -49.50 0.73 31.20
N GLU A 2 -48.75 0.92 32.31
CA GLU A 2 -47.63 1.89 32.35
C GLU A 2 -46.31 1.34 31.77
N GLY A 3 -46.09 0.01 31.78
CA GLY A 3 -44.87 -0.59 31.23
C GLY A 3 -44.76 -0.56 29.69
N ASP A 4 -45.89 -0.50 28.97
CA ASP A 4 -45.93 -0.46 27.50
C ASP A 4 -45.61 0.96 26.98
N ALA A 5 -46.02 1.99 27.73
CA ALA A 5 -45.73 3.39 27.41
C ALA A 5 -44.24 3.72 27.62
N ASP A 6 -43.60 3.17 28.66
CA ASP A 6 -42.16 3.35 28.89
C ASP A 6 -41.29 2.59 27.87
N GLU A 7 -41.77 1.44 27.36
CA GLU A 7 -41.08 0.69 26.30
C GLU A 7 -41.23 1.35 24.92
N GLU A 8 -42.43 1.87 24.62
CA GLU A 8 -42.68 2.70 23.43
C GLU A 8 -41.90 4.02 23.49
N VAL A 9 -41.87 4.73 24.63
CA VAL A 9 -41.08 5.96 24.80
C VAL A 9 -39.58 5.68 24.71
N ARG A 10 -39.09 4.53 25.20
CA ARG A 10 -37.68 4.09 24.98
C ARG A 10 -37.39 3.73 23.54
N LYS A 11 -38.29 3.03 22.83
CA LYS A 11 -38.15 2.72 21.40
C LYS A 11 -38.16 3.99 20.55
N VAL A 12 -39.07 4.91 20.85
CA VAL A 12 -39.21 6.22 20.21
C VAL A 12 -37.98 7.09 20.48
N ASN A 13 -37.49 7.20 21.72
CA ASN A 13 -36.23 7.89 22.03
C ASN A 13 -35.02 7.22 21.33
N ASN A 14 -34.96 5.89 21.27
CA ASN A 14 -33.91 5.19 20.49
C ASN A 14 -33.98 5.56 19.00
N LEU A 15 -35.17 5.55 18.39
CA LEU A 15 -35.38 5.96 17.00
C LEU A 15 -34.98 7.42 16.74
N TYR A 16 -35.26 8.33 17.67
CA TYR A 16 -34.85 9.75 17.58
C TYR A 16 -33.33 9.93 17.70
N HIS A 17 -32.67 9.17 18.59
CA HIS A 17 -31.21 9.24 18.74
C HIS A 17 -30.47 8.63 17.54
N HIS A 18 -30.95 7.53 16.96
CA HIS A 18 -30.27 6.80 15.88
C HIS A 18 -30.46 7.39 14.48
N ALA A 19 -31.29 8.44 14.31
CA ALA A 19 -31.57 9.04 13.01
C ALA A 19 -31.35 10.56 12.95
N SER A 20 -31.06 11.22 14.07
CA SER A 20 -30.81 12.68 14.16
C SER A 20 -29.66 13.18 13.29
N TRP A 21 -28.68 12.32 13.00
CA TRP A 21 -27.56 12.65 12.13
C TRP A 21 -27.93 12.73 10.64
N ARG A 22 -29.09 12.20 10.23
CA ARG A 22 -29.47 12.15 8.82
C ARG A 22 -29.85 13.54 8.34
N VAL A 23 -29.22 14.01 7.27
CA VAL A 23 -29.62 15.26 6.61
C VAL A 23 -29.69 15.09 5.11
N ARG A 24 -30.51 15.93 4.46
CA ARG A 24 -30.68 15.94 3.00
C ARG A 24 -30.26 17.29 2.45
N LEU A 25 -29.44 17.27 1.41
CA LEU A 25 -28.90 18.47 0.78
C LEU A 25 -29.72 18.86 -0.46
N ARG A 26 -29.97 20.15 -0.63
CA ARG A 26 -30.69 20.72 -1.76
C ARG A 26 -29.97 21.92 -2.35
N ARG A 27 -30.17 22.14 -3.64
CA ARG A 27 -29.68 23.34 -4.32
C ARG A 27 -30.42 24.58 -3.81
N GLY A 28 -29.68 25.66 -3.55
CA GLY A 28 -30.26 26.95 -3.18
C GLY A 28 -31.09 27.52 -4.34
N GLY A 29 -32.33 27.92 -4.07
CA GLY A 29 -33.23 28.54 -5.04
C GLY A 29 -34.30 29.40 -4.36
N VAL A 30 -34.78 30.43 -5.05
CA VAL A 30 -35.66 31.50 -4.54
C VAL A 30 -36.98 30.98 -3.94
N SER A 31 -37.44 29.79 -4.35
CA SER A 31 -38.71 29.18 -3.91
C SER A 31 -38.56 28.11 -2.82
N GLY A 32 -37.35 27.77 -2.35
CA GLY A 32 -37.15 26.73 -1.34
C GLY A 32 -37.59 25.31 -1.77
N SER A 33 -37.78 25.08 -3.08
CA SER A 33 -38.21 23.82 -3.69
C SER A 33 -37.11 23.18 -4.56
N GLY A 34 -35.83 23.47 -4.27
CA GLY A 34 -34.70 23.02 -5.09
C GLY A 34 -34.52 21.50 -5.12
N ASP A 35 -33.93 20.99 -6.20
CA ASP A 35 -33.66 19.57 -6.40
C ASP A 35 -32.80 18.98 -5.27
N VAL A 36 -33.03 17.71 -4.96
CA VAL A 36 -32.24 16.97 -3.97
C VAL A 36 -30.88 16.68 -4.59
N LEU A 37 -29.83 17.21 -3.98
CA LEU A 37 -28.45 17.00 -4.42
C LEU A 37 -27.89 15.66 -3.90
N GLY A 38 -28.26 15.30 -2.67
CA GLY A 38 -27.76 14.10 -2.01
C GLY A 38 -28.04 14.10 -0.51
N ALA A 39 -27.27 13.31 0.21
CA ALA A 39 -27.36 13.12 1.65
C ALA A 39 -26.16 13.73 2.38
N GLY A 40 -26.25 13.80 3.70
CA GLY A 40 -25.15 14.17 4.57
C GLY A 40 -25.32 13.57 5.97
N VAL A 41 -24.27 13.73 6.77
CA VAL A 41 -24.21 13.33 8.17
C VAL A 41 -23.99 14.57 9.02
N LEU A 42 -24.95 14.91 9.87
CA LEU A 42 -24.83 15.93 10.90
C LEU A 42 -23.95 15.42 12.05
N LEU A 43 -22.89 16.15 12.35
CA LEU A 43 -21.97 15.94 13.45
C LEU A 43 -22.16 17.08 14.47
N GLY A 44 -22.48 16.74 15.72
CA GLY A 44 -22.79 17.74 16.73
C GLY A 44 -24.04 18.56 16.38
N ALA A 45 -23.95 19.88 16.53
CA ALA A 45 -25.10 20.77 16.32
C ALA A 45 -25.11 21.48 14.97
N ASP A 46 -23.98 21.64 14.29
CA ASP A 46 -23.83 22.60 13.20
C ASP A 46 -22.87 22.18 12.08
N ARG A 47 -22.30 20.97 12.13
CA ARG A 47 -21.37 20.46 11.11
C ARG A 47 -22.06 19.39 10.27
N VAL A 48 -22.03 19.51 8.94
CA VAL A 48 -22.59 18.50 8.03
C VAL A 48 -21.50 17.97 7.11
N LEU A 49 -21.20 16.68 7.23
CA LEU A 49 -20.27 15.96 6.37
C LEU A 49 -21.01 15.40 5.14
N THR A 50 -20.45 15.59 3.95
CA THR A 50 -20.98 15.04 2.69
C THR A 50 -19.86 14.85 1.66
N CYS A 51 -20.20 14.38 0.46
CA CYS A 51 -19.28 14.29 -0.66
C CYS A 51 -19.14 15.63 -1.38
N ALA A 52 -17.94 15.95 -1.86
CA ALA A 52 -17.72 17.20 -2.58
C ALA A 52 -18.53 17.26 -3.89
N HIS A 53 -18.61 16.16 -4.65
CA HIS A 53 -19.38 16.13 -5.88
C HIS A 53 -20.88 16.39 -5.69
N VAL A 54 -21.44 16.13 -4.49
CA VAL A 54 -22.87 16.33 -4.21
C VAL A 54 -23.24 17.80 -4.30
N ILE A 55 -22.40 18.67 -3.75
CA ILE A 55 -22.67 20.11 -3.73
C ILE A 55 -21.97 20.84 -4.88
N ARG A 56 -21.10 20.18 -5.64
CA ARG A 56 -20.37 20.79 -6.76
C ARG A 56 -21.34 21.33 -7.80
N ASP A 57 -21.09 22.56 -8.24
CA ASP A 57 -21.83 23.14 -9.35
C ASP A 57 -21.45 22.43 -10.67
N PRO A 58 -22.42 21.86 -11.41
CA PRO A 58 -22.15 21.10 -12.63
C PRO A 58 -21.65 21.95 -13.80
N GLU A 59 -21.91 23.26 -13.81
CA GLU A 59 -21.50 24.16 -14.91
C GLU A 59 -20.08 24.68 -14.69
N THR A 60 -19.78 25.10 -13.45
CA THR A 60 -18.47 25.71 -13.13
C THR A 60 -17.46 24.72 -12.57
N GLY A 61 -17.93 23.57 -12.06
CA GLY A 61 -17.11 22.60 -11.34
C GLY A 61 -16.63 23.07 -9.96
N GLN A 62 -17.07 24.26 -9.51
CA GLN A 62 -16.68 24.87 -8.24
C GLN A 62 -17.67 24.55 -7.11
N ARG A 63 -17.30 24.88 -5.87
CA ARG A 63 -18.23 24.83 -4.72
C ARG A 63 -19.24 25.99 -4.80
N PRO A 64 -20.51 25.79 -4.41
CA PRO A 64 -21.53 26.84 -4.40
C PRO A 64 -21.33 27.77 -3.20
N ASP A 65 -21.87 28.98 -3.27
CA ASP A 65 -21.84 29.93 -2.16
C ASP A 65 -22.56 29.40 -0.92
N CYS A 66 -23.72 28.76 -1.12
CA CYS A 66 -24.48 28.10 -0.07
C CYS A 66 -25.31 26.92 -0.58
N VAL A 67 -25.69 26.04 0.34
CA VAL A 67 -26.61 24.92 0.12
C VAL A 67 -27.71 24.92 1.18
N GLN A 68 -28.86 24.33 0.87
CA GLN A 68 -29.95 24.18 1.82
C GLN A 68 -29.92 22.77 2.44
N VAL A 69 -30.09 22.71 3.76
CA VAL A 69 -30.08 21.47 4.54
C VAL A 69 -31.47 21.23 5.13
N ASP A 70 -32.08 20.11 4.76
CA ASP A 70 -33.31 19.59 5.34
C ASP A 70 -32.98 18.54 6.42
N PHE A 71 -33.83 18.45 7.45
CA PHE A 71 -33.76 17.43 8.51
C PHE A 71 -34.91 16.42 8.37
N PRO A 72 -34.68 15.24 7.76
CA PRO A 72 -35.71 14.23 7.53
C PRO A 72 -36.45 13.76 8.78
N LEU A 73 -35.80 13.78 9.95
CA LEU A 73 -36.41 13.44 11.23
C LEU A 73 -37.63 14.32 11.58
N LEU A 74 -37.68 15.53 11.01
CA LEU A 74 -38.72 16.53 11.23
C LEU A 74 -39.76 16.56 10.10
N GLN A 75 -39.70 15.62 9.14
CA GLN A 75 -40.72 15.51 8.08
C GLN A 75 -42.10 15.19 8.68
N GLY A 76 -43.12 15.93 8.25
CA GLY A 76 -44.49 15.82 8.76
C GLY A 76 -44.92 16.99 9.65
N LEU A 77 -43.99 17.86 10.06
CA LEU A 77 -44.31 19.14 10.70
C LEU A 77 -44.78 20.19 9.67
N PRO A 78 -45.69 21.11 10.05
CA PRO A 78 -46.29 22.09 9.13
C PRO A 78 -45.29 23.07 8.49
N ARG A 79 -44.08 23.18 9.05
CA ARG A 79 -42.92 23.84 8.42
C ARG A 79 -41.74 22.89 8.50
N THR A 80 -41.23 22.43 7.36
CA THR A 80 -39.92 21.75 7.33
C THR A 80 -38.87 22.79 7.71
N GLU A 81 -38.30 22.68 8.90
CA GLU A 81 -37.17 23.54 9.28
C GLU A 81 -35.98 23.25 8.38
N ARG A 82 -35.47 24.30 7.75
CA ARG A 82 -34.27 24.27 6.90
C ARG A 82 -33.22 25.18 7.49
N ARG A 83 -31.97 24.88 7.18
CA ARG A 83 -30.81 25.72 7.49
C ARG A 83 -30.02 25.97 6.23
N THR A 84 -29.41 27.14 6.14
CA THR A 84 -28.45 27.42 5.07
C THR A 84 -27.10 26.94 5.54
N ALA A 85 -26.31 26.34 4.66
CA ALA A 85 -24.98 25.90 4.99
C ALA A 85 -23.96 26.38 3.96
N THR A 86 -22.77 26.69 4.44
CA THR A 86 -21.61 27.06 3.62
C THR A 86 -20.49 26.07 3.85
N VAL A 87 -19.62 25.89 2.87
CA VAL A 87 -18.45 25.01 3.04
C VAL A 87 -17.48 25.65 4.03
N LEU A 88 -17.09 24.91 5.07
CA LEU A 88 -16.08 25.39 6.02
C LEU A 88 -14.76 25.63 5.28
N ASP A 89 -14.07 26.72 5.59
CA ASP A 89 -12.79 27.04 4.96
C ASP A 89 -11.76 25.94 5.20
N GLY A 90 -11.03 25.57 4.13
CA GLY A 90 -10.11 24.43 4.15
C GLY A 90 -10.76 23.05 4.06
N HIS A 91 -12.10 22.94 4.09
CA HIS A 91 -12.82 21.66 4.15
C HIS A 91 -13.56 21.33 2.85
N TRP A 92 -12.93 21.65 1.72
CA TRP A 92 -13.39 21.29 0.39
C TRP A 92 -12.31 20.46 -0.31
N VAL A 93 -12.52 19.15 -0.41
CA VAL A 93 -11.60 18.22 -1.07
C VAL A 93 -12.32 17.61 -2.27
N PRO A 94 -12.29 18.25 -3.45
CA PRO A 94 -12.87 17.69 -4.66
C PRO A 94 -12.18 16.38 -5.04
N PRO A 95 -12.83 15.46 -5.78
CA PRO A 95 -12.15 14.29 -6.34
C PRO A 95 -10.94 14.70 -7.19
N PHE A 96 -9.80 14.05 -6.95
CA PHE A 96 -8.55 14.25 -7.71
C PHE A 96 -7.85 12.92 -8.00
N GLY A 97 -6.85 12.95 -8.89
CA GLY A 97 -6.02 11.78 -9.22
C GLY A 97 -6.85 10.57 -9.68
N LYS A 98 -6.71 9.45 -8.98
CA LYS A 98 -7.50 8.23 -9.20
C LYS A 98 -8.78 8.24 -8.35
N ALA A 99 -9.51 9.35 -8.31
CA ALA A 99 -10.74 9.51 -7.51
C ALA A 99 -10.53 9.48 -5.98
N GLN A 100 -9.38 9.97 -5.52
CA GLN A 100 -9.07 10.24 -4.11
C GLN A 100 -9.82 11.49 -3.63
N GLY A 101 -10.00 11.63 -2.31
CA GLY A 101 -10.76 12.74 -1.72
C GLY A 101 -12.27 12.59 -1.90
N ASP A 102 -12.92 13.63 -2.41
CA ASP A 102 -14.38 13.76 -2.56
C ASP A 102 -15.14 13.97 -1.24
N LEU A 103 -14.64 14.90 -0.43
CA LEU A 103 -15.17 15.24 0.89
C LEU A 103 -15.46 16.75 1.00
N ALA A 104 -16.57 17.08 1.66
CA ALA A 104 -16.89 18.44 2.05
C ALA A 104 -17.45 18.47 3.48
N LEU A 105 -17.00 19.44 4.27
CA LEU A 105 -17.61 19.77 5.56
C LEU A 105 -18.32 21.11 5.45
N LEU A 106 -19.60 21.12 5.80
CA LEU A 106 -20.45 22.30 5.81
C LEU A 106 -20.66 22.80 7.24
N VAL A 107 -20.82 24.12 7.37
CA VAL A 107 -21.28 24.78 8.59
C VAL A 107 -22.67 25.33 8.37
N LEU A 108 -23.59 25.02 9.27
CA LEU A 108 -24.93 25.62 9.29
C LEU A 108 -24.87 27.07 9.77
N ASP A 109 -25.70 27.94 9.19
CA ASP A 109 -25.91 29.33 9.62
C ASP A 109 -26.49 29.42 11.04
N GLU A 110 -27.38 28.51 11.38
CA GLU A 110 -27.90 28.30 12.73
C GLU A 110 -27.83 26.81 13.10
N PRO A 111 -27.73 26.47 14.41
CA PRO A 111 -27.73 25.08 14.86
C PRO A 111 -28.93 24.28 14.33
N ALA A 112 -28.68 23.00 14.10
CA ALA A 112 -29.69 22.01 13.77
C ALA A 112 -30.77 21.98 14.88
N PRO A 113 -32.05 21.83 14.52
CA PRO A 113 -33.14 21.82 15.51
C PRO A 113 -33.01 20.68 16.52
N VAL A 114 -32.40 19.57 16.10
CA VAL A 114 -32.02 18.44 16.95
C VAL A 114 -30.54 18.18 16.71
N PRO A 115 -29.66 18.39 17.72
CA PRO A 115 -28.25 18.08 17.58
C PRO A 115 -28.05 16.57 17.49
N SER A 116 -27.02 16.15 16.75
CA SER A 116 -26.67 14.75 16.64
C SER A 116 -25.53 14.37 17.59
N PRO A 117 -25.71 13.32 18.41
CA PRO A 117 -24.64 12.75 19.23
C PRO A 117 -23.78 11.73 18.47
N VAL A 118 -23.99 11.53 17.16
CA VAL A 118 -23.28 10.48 16.42
C VAL A 118 -21.81 10.81 16.30
N THR A 119 -20.99 9.77 16.39
CA THR A 119 -19.57 9.83 16.03
C THR A 119 -19.29 8.85 14.91
N LEU A 120 -18.36 9.22 14.03
CA LEU A 120 -17.72 8.28 13.14
C LEU A 120 -16.87 7.29 13.94
N HIS A 121 -16.66 6.07 13.42
CA HIS A 121 -15.92 5.02 14.11
C HIS A 121 -14.86 4.37 13.22
N ARG A 122 -13.63 4.29 13.74
CA ARG A 122 -12.52 3.53 13.12
C ARG A 122 -12.75 2.04 13.35
N THR A 123 -12.95 1.31 12.27
CA THR A 123 -13.04 -0.16 12.31
C THR A 123 -11.74 -0.77 11.84
N LEU A 124 -11.23 -1.74 12.61
CA LEU A 124 -9.93 -2.37 12.37
C LEU A 124 -9.90 -3.19 11.06
N ASP A 125 -10.99 -3.89 10.74
CA ASP A 125 -11.17 -4.60 9.47
C ASP A 125 -12.64 -4.53 9.05
N TYR A 126 -12.90 -3.96 7.88
CA TYR A 126 -14.26 -3.77 7.37
C TYR A 126 -14.84 -5.05 6.75
N ARG A 127 -14.02 -6.06 6.43
CA ARG A 127 -14.47 -7.27 5.70
C ARG A 127 -15.58 -8.00 6.45
N GLY A 128 -16.69 -8.24 5.75
CA GLY A 128 -17.89 -8.93 6.23
C GLY A 128 -18.71 -8.13 7.25
N ALA A 129 -18.42 -6.85 7.49
CA ALA A 129 -19.26 -6.03 8.35
C ALA A 129 -20.63 -5.79 7.68
N PRO A 130 -21.75 -6.20 8.31
CA PRO A 130 -23.08 -5.88 7.80
C PRO A 130 -23.36 -4.40 8.04
N VAL A 131 -23.87 -3.73 7.01
CA VAL A 131 -24.10 -2.29 7.05
C VAL A 131 -25.52 -1.91 6.61
N LEU A 132 -26.00 -0.83 7.21
CA LEU A 132 -27.23 -0.14 6.85
C LEU A 132 -26.87 1.22 6.25
N ILE A 133 -27.47 1.53 5.11
CA ILE A 133 -27.27 2.79 4.40
C ILE A 133 -28.64 3.43 4.22
N ASP A 134 -28.76 4.72 4.51
CA ASP A 134 -29.98 5.47 4.21
C ASP A 134 -29.70 6.72 3.37
N GLY A 135 -30.21 6.72 2.14
CA GLY A 135 -30.08 7.82 1.20
C GLY A 135 -31.43 8.41 0.77
N PHE A 136 -31.38 9.48 -0.03
CA PHE A 136 -32.57 10.24 -0.44
C PHE A 136 -32.69 10.30 -1.97
N PRO A 137 -33.07 9.21 -2.66
CA PRO A 137 -33.24 9.24 -4.11
C PRO A 137 -34.43 10.11 -4.53
N GLU A 138 -34.37 10.69 -5.73
CA GLU A 138 -35.30 11.72 -6.24
C GLU A 138 -36.79 11.35 -6.12
N GLN A 139 -37.12 10.05 -6.27
CA GLN A 139 -38.52 9.58 -6.21
C GLN A 139 -38.98 9.13 -4.81
N ARG A 140 -38.15 9.23 -3.76
CA ARG A 140 -38.49 8.81 -2.39
C ARG A 140 -38.08 9.84 -1.35
N SER A 141 -38.96 10.82 -1.13
CA SER A 141 -38.73 11.94 -0.21
C SER A 141 -38.54 11.54 1.26
N GLY A 142 -39.02 10.36 1.69
CA GLY A 142 -38.87 9.84 3.05
C GLY A 142 -37.54 9.12 3.34
N GLY A 143 -36.67 8.98 2.33
CA GLY A 143 -35.44 8.19 2.40
C GLY A 143 -35.66 6.72 2.00
N GLN A 144 -34.56 6.03 1.73
CA GLN A 144 -34.55 4.61 1.39
C GLN A 144 -33.37 3.92 2.09
N TRP A 145 -33.72 2.95 2.93
CA TRP A 145 -32.76 2.07 3.58
C TRP A 145 -32.30 0.94 2.65
N LEU A 146 -31.00 0.68 2.62
CA LEU A 146 -30.34 -0.44 1.96
C LEU A 146 -29.47 -1.19 2.96
N THR A 147 -29.42 -2.51 2.80
CA THR A 147 -28.52 -3.40 3.53
C THR A 147 -27.37 -3.82 2.62
N GLY A 148 -26.18 -3.96 3.19
CA GLY A 148 -25.02 -4.45 2.46
C GLY A 148 -23.99 -5.10 3.36
N ALA A 149 -22.93 -5.63 2.74
CA ALA A 149 -21.77 -6.17 3.43
C ALA A 149 -20.52 -5.47 2.89
N CYS A 150 -19.66 -5.01 3.80
CA CYS A 150 -18.37 -4.47 3.42
C CYS A 150 -17.44 -5.59 2.93
N MET A 151 -16.77 -5.41 1.80
CA MET A 151 -15.91 -6.44 1.18
C MET A 151 -14.41 -6.18 1.35
N GLY A 152 -14.02 -4.96 1.74
CA GLY A 152 -12.62 -4.55 1.92
C GLY A 152 -12.24 -3.34 1.05
N PRO A 153 -10.94 -2.99 0.98
CA PRO A 153 -10.46 -1.92 0.12
C PRO A 153 -10.87 -2.17 -1.34
N GLY A 154 -11.36 -1.14 -2.02
CA GLY A 154 -11.80 -1.25 -3.42
C GLY A 154 -12.14 0.10 -4.05
N GLY A 155 -12.38 0.10 -5.36
CA GLY A 155 -12.67 1.32 -6.13
C GLY A 155 -11.40 2.06 -6.58
N HIS A 156 -11.59 3.14 -7.35
CA HIS A 156 -10.46 3.96 -7.78
C HIS A 156 -9.86 4.71 -6.58
N GLY A 157 -8.53 4.63 -6.45
CA GLY A 157 -7.76 5.46 -5.51
C GLY A 157 -7.41 4.81 -4.17
N ASP A 158 -7.75 3.52 -3.97
CA ASP A 158 -7.44 2.67 -2.80
C ASP A 158 -7.93 3.17 -1.42
N GLU A 159 -8.44 4.41 -1.32
CA GLU A 159 -8.93 5.05 -0.08
C GLU A 159 -10.37 4.67 0.30
N ARG A 160 -11.05 3.88 -0.55
CA ARG A 160 -12.47 3.55 -0.42
C ARG A 160 -12.66 2.10 0.03
N VAL A 161 -13.83 1.80 0.59
CA VAL A 161 -14.27 0.45 0.95
C VAL A 161 -15.46 0.06 0.10
N GLN A 162 -15.38 -1.09 -0.56
CA GLN A 162 -16.49 -1.65 -1.32
C GLN A 162 -17.58 -2.16 -0.39
N ILE A 163 -18.82 -1.89 -0.73
CA ILE A 163 -20.02 -2.42 -0.09
C ILE A 163 -20.82 -3.17 -1.15
N ASP A 164 -20.95 -4.48 -0.96
CA ASP A 164 -21.85 -5.29 -1.77
C ASP A 164 -23.26 -5.15 -1.20
N LEU A 165 -24.20 -4.71 -2.03
CA LEU A 165 -25.58 -4.53 -1.61
C LEU A 165 -26.26 -5.89 -1.64
N ALA A 166 -26.74 -6.34 -0.49
CA ALA A 166 -27.34 -7.66 -0.35
C ALA A 166 -28.86 -7.58 -0.56
N ASP A 167 -29.34 -8.17 -1.66
CA ASP A 167 -30.41 -9.20 -1.62
C ASP A 167 -30.37 -10.07 -2.90
N PRO A 168 -29.91 -11.34 -2.81
CA PRO A 168 -29.99 -12.30 -3.92
C PRO A 168 -31.43 -12.67 -4.33
N ARG A 169 -32.43 -12.41 -3.48
CA ARG A 169 -33.85 -12.72 -3.67
C ARG A 169 -34.64 -11.52 -4.21
N GLU A 170 -34.13 -10.30 -4.04
CA GLU A 170 -34.65 -9.08 -4.66
C GLU A 170 -33.58 -8.40 -5.56
N PRO A 171 -33.20 -9.03 -6.69
CA PRO A 171 -32.27 -8.42 -7.64
C PRO A 171 -32.89 -7.16 -8.26
N GLY A 172 -32.64 -6.00 -7.64
CA GLY A 172 -33.26 -4.74 -8.07
C GLY A 172 -33.03 -3.55 -7.13
N ARG A 173 -32.73 -3.77 -5.84
CA ARG A 173 -32.30 -2.67 -4.96
C ARG A 173 -30.87 -2.26 -5.29
N ARG A 174 -30.72 -1.04 -5.83
CA ARG A 174 -29.42 -0.46 -6.17
C ARG A 174 -29.26 0.88 -5.48
N LEU A 175 -28.01 1.21 -5.17
CA LEU A 175 -27.66 2.60 -4.90
C LEU A 175 -27.90 3.38 -6.19
N ALA A 176 -28.73 4.41 -6.12
CA ALA A 176 -29.04 5.33 -7.21
C ALA A 176 -28.59 6.76 -6.83
N GLY A 177 -28.71 7.71 -7.75
CA GLY A 177 -28.57 9.13 -7.43
C GLY A 177 -29.36 9.53 -6.17
N GLY A 178 -28.72 10.27 -5.25
CA GLY A 178 -29.29 10.69 -3.96
C GLY A 178 -28.77 9.95 -2.72
N PHE A 179 -27.97 8.89 -2.89
CA PHE A 179 -27.28 8.21 -1.78
C PHE A 179 -25.89 8.77 -1.46
N SER A 180 -25.28 9.53 -2.36
CA SER A 180 -23.98 10.15 -2.10
C SER A 180 -24.03 11.06 -0.88
N GLY A 181 -23.04 10.95 0.00
CA GLY A 181 -22.96 11.60 1.30
C GLY A 181 -23.77 10.93 2.41
N ALA A 182 -24.49 9.84 2.14
CA ALA A 182 -25.26 9.12 3.15
C ALA A 182 -24.34 8.42 4.16
N GLY A 183 -24.74 8.41 5.42
CA GLY A 183 -24.06 7.66 6.46
C GLY A 183 -24.14 6.14 6.27
N VAL A 184 -23.04 5.44 6.52
CA VAL A 184 -22.97 3.97 6.52
C VAL A 184 -22.88 3.47 7.97
N LEU A 185 -23.92 2.81 8.47
CA LEU A 185 -23.98 2.31 9.84
C LEU A 185 -23.62 0.84 9.91
N GLU A 186 -22.84 0.43 10.91
CA GLU A 186 -22.67 -0.97 11.23
C GLU A 186 -23.91 -1.52 11.95
N GLU A 187 -24.46 -2.60 11.40
CA GLU A 187 -25.64 -3.25 11.97
C GLU A 187 -25.31 -3.90 13.33
N GLY A 188 -26.19 -3.69 14.31
CA GLY A 188 -26.10 -4.29 15.65
C GLY A 188 -25.37 -3.45 16.71
N ASN A 189 -24.56 -2.46 16.32
CA ASN A 189 -23.93 -1.53 17.27
C ASN A 189 -24.15 -0.04 16.97
N GLY A 190 -24.73 0.29 15.81
CA GLY A 190 -25.12 1.66 15.47
C GLY A 190 -23.97 2.62 15.19
N ARG A 191 -22.74 2.11 15.00
CA ARG A 191 -21.56 2.94 14.72
C ARG A 191 -21.53 3.38 13.28
N LEU A 192 -21.21 4.66 13.06
CA LEU A 192 -21.10 5.21 11.71
C LEU A 192 -19.70 4.95 11.16
N LEU A 193 -19.60 4.10 10.14
CA LEU A 193 -18.32 3.64 9.57
C LEU A 193 -17.71 4.61 8.55
N GLY A 194 -18.52 5.48 7.97
CA GLY A 194 -18.13 6.39 6.89
C GLY A 194 -19.34 6.97 6.16
N ILE A 195 -19.09 7.50 4.97
CA ILE A 195 -20.13 8.02 4.07
C ILE A 195 -20.07 7.35 2.69
N VAL A 196 -21.21 7.16 2.04
CA VAL A 196 -21.30 6.67 0.66
C VAL A 196 -20.77 7.72 -0.31
N VAL A 197 -19.89 7.34 -1.23
CA VAL A 197 -19.33 8.25 -2.24
C VAL A 197 -19.80 7.94 -3.65
N GLN A 198 -19.85 6.67 -4.01
CA GLN A 198 -20.17 6.26 -5.37
C GLN A 198 -21.00 5.00 -5.36
N ALA A 199 -21.98 4.98 -6.26
CA ALA A 199 -22.83 3.85 -6.56
C ALA A 199 -22.52 3.37 -7.98
N ASP A 200 -22.26 2.08 -8.19
CA ASP A 200 -22.34 1.52 -9.54
C ASP A 200 -23.75 0.98 -9.76
N GLU A 201 -24.56 1.78 -10.45
CA GLU A 201 -25.96 1.47 -10.79
C GLU A 201 -26.10 0.23 -11.70
N ARG A 202 -25.01 -0.27 -12.30
CA ARG A 202 -25.01 -1.45 -13.16
C ARG A 202 -24.49 -2.70 -12.46
N ALA A 203 -23.65 -2.54 -11.44
CA ALA A 203 -22.87 -3.64 -10.90
C ALA A 203 -23.29 -4.14 -9.50
N GLY A 204 -24.27 -3.49 -8.85
CA GLY A 204 -24.86 -4.00 -7.60
C GLY A 204 -24.00 -3.82 -6.34
N TYR A 205 -22.93 -3.02 -6.44
CA TYR A 205 -22.08 -2.62 -5.33
C TYR A 205 -21.91 -1.10 -5.30
N GLY A 206 -21.46 -0.59 -4.15
CA GLY A 206 -21.10 0.80 -3.95
C GLY A 206 -19.79 0.95 -3.19
N TYR A 207 -19.41 2.19 -2.96
CA TYR A 207 -18.20 2.55 -2.25
C TYR A 207 -18.51 3.55 -1.14
N MET A 208 -17.83 3.36 0.00
CA MET A 208 -17.79 4.36 1.07
C MET A 208 -16.39 4.94 1.25
N ILE A 209 -16.34 6.19 1.71
CA ILE A 209 -15.15 6.78 2.31
C ILE A 209 -15.22 6.48 3.82
N PRO A 210 -14.33 5.64 4.37
CA PRO A 210 -14.38 5.25 5.78
C PRO A 210 -13.92 6.37 6.71
N ALA A 211 -14.29 6.27 7.99
CA ALA A 211 -13.96 7.23 9.05
C ALA A 211 -12.46 7.57 9.13
N ALA A 212 -11.57 6.58 8.98
CA ALA A 212 -10.13 6.80 8.99
C ALA A 212 -9.64 7.66 7.81
N THR A 213 -10.24 7.49 6.62
CA THR A 213 -9.95 8.34 5.46
C THR A 213 -10.52 9.75 5.67
N ILE A 214 -11.69 9.89 6.29
CA ILE A 214 -12.25 11.21 6.63
C ILE A 214 -11.30 11.94 7.61
N ALA A 215 -10.83 11.26 8.65
CA ALA A 215 -9.89 11.80 9.63
C ALA A 215 -8.54 12.22 9.01
N LYS A 216 -8.08 11.56 7.94
CA LYS A 216 -6.89 11.97 7.17
C LYS A 216 -7.04 13.36 6.58
N TYR A 217 -8.19 13.64 5.95
CA TYR A 217 -8.42 14.91 5.25
C TYR A 217 -8.88 16.02 6.21
N PHE A 218 -9.71 15.70 7.19
CA PHE A 218 -10.24 16.64 8.19
C PHE A 218 -9.77 16.22 9.58
N ARG A 219 -8.56 16.66 9.97
CA ARG A 219 -7.92 16.27 11.23
C ARG A 219 -8.72 16.71 12.46
N ASP A 220 -9.31 17.91 12.41
CA ASP A 220 -10.21 18.46 13.42
C ASP A 220 -11.48 17.60 13.60
N VAL A 221 -12.05 17.09 12.50
CA VAL A 221 -13.14 16.10 12.54
C VAL A 221 -12.65 14.79 13.17
N GLY A 222 -11.44 14.36 12.82
CA GLY A 222 -10.76 13.20 13.41
C GLY A 222 -10.61 13.27 14.93
N GLU A 223 -10.32 14.46 15.46
CA GLU A 223 -10.16 14.73 16.89
C GLU A 223 -11.49 14.88 17.63
N ALA A 224 -12.47 15.56 17.02
CA ALA A 224 -13.72 15.91 17.69
C ALA A 224 -14.86 14.86 17.52
N TYR A 225 -14.89 14.12 16.41
CA TYR A 225 -16.05 13.32 16.02
C TYR A 225 -15.73 11.88 15.59
N VAL A 226 -14.47 11.43 15.67
CA VAL A 226 -14.08 10.05 15.31
C VAL A 226 -13.62 9.27 16.54
N THR A 227 -14.25 8.13 16.79
CA THR A 227 -13.95 7.22 17.89
C THR A 227 -13.22 5.96 17.41
N GLY A 228 -12.68 5.19 18.35
CA GLY A 228 -11.89 3.99 18.07
C GLY A 228 -10.42 4.32 17.84
N PRO A 229 -9.52 3.35 18.12
CA PRO A 229 -8.09 3.57 18.04
C PRO A 229 -7.66 3.83 16.59
N PRO A 230 -6.72 4.77 16.35
CA PRO A 230 -6.05 4.85 15.06
C PRO A 230 -5.25 3.56 14.82
N ALA A 231 -5.12 3.14 13.56
CA ALA A 231 -4.31 1.96 13.25
C ALA A 231 -2.84 2.20 13.62
N ILE A 232 -2.34 3.41 13.45
CA ILE A 232 -0.98 3.81 13.83
C ILE A 232 -1.07 4.93 14.87
N PRO A 233 -0.60 4.69 16.11
CA PRO A 233 -0.51 5.74 17.12
C PRO A 233 0.46 6.85 16.71
N ALA A 234 0.19 8.08 17.14
CA ALA A 234 0.96 9.28 16.77
C ALA A 234 2.50 9.15 16.92
N PRO A 235 3.06 8.51 17.98
CA PRO A 235 4.50 8.34 18.13
C PRO A 235 5.20 7.55 17.01
N HIS A 236 4.44 6.76 16.23
CA HIS A 236 4.97 5.92 15.15
C HIS A 236 4.74 6.54 13.76
N THR A 237 4.28 7.79 13.70
CA THR A 237 4.15 8.51 12.43
C THR A 237 5.51 8.92 11.90
N VAL A 238 5.75 8.68 10.60
CA VAL A 238 7.05 8.96 9.97
C VAL A 238 7.01 10.30 9.26
N SER A 239 8.00 11.14 9.52
CA SER A 239 8.14 12.42 8.82
C SER A 239 8.48 12.21 7.33
N PRO A 240 8.11 13.14 6.43
CA PRO A 240 8.49 13.07 5.02
C PRO A 240 10.01 12.96 4.79
N ASP A 241 10.83 13.51 5.68
CA ASP A 241 12.29 13.46 5.59
C ASP A 241 12.84 12.09 5.99
N ALA A 242 12.32 11.50 7.08
CA ALA A 242 12.63 10.12 7.47
C ALA A 242 12.19 9.13 6.38
N ALA A 243 11.07 9.40 5.70
CA ALA A 243 10.60 8.59 4.58
C ALA A 243 11.59 8.58 3.38
N ARG A 244 12.31 9.67 3.14
CA ARG A 244 13.31 9.76 2.06
C ARG A 244 14.58 8.98 2.39
N ALA A 245 14.99 9.00 3.66
CA ALA A 245 16.22 8.37 4.15
C ALA A 245 16.08 6.85 4.40
N ALA A 246 14.86 6.32 4.55
CA ALA A 246 14.62 4.93 4.90
C ALA A 246 15.16 3.93 3.86
N ARG A 247 16.15 3.14 4.29
CA ARG A 247 16.74 1.98 3.60
C ARG A 247 17.07 0.97 4.70
N PRO A 248 16.33 -0.14 4.81
CA PRO A 248 16.50 -1.21 3.83
C PRO A 248 15.20 -1.64 3.18
N HIS A 249 15.17 -1.61 1.84
CA HIS A 249 13.99 -1.97 1.06
C HIS A 249 13.55 -3.43 1.27
N GLY A 250 14.50 -4.36 1.52
CA GLY A 250 14.18 -5.78 1.72
C GLY A 250 13.19 -6.02 2.87
N LEU A 251 13.41 -5.37 4.01
CA LEU A 251 12.48 -5.37 5.16
C LEU A 251 11.09 -4.85 4.76
N GLN A 252 11.05 -3.70 4.08
CA GLN A 252 9.79 -3.09 3.63
C GLN A 252 9.01 -4.00 2.69
N ARG A 253 9.71 -4.70 1.78
CA ARG A 253 9.09 -5.69 0.89
C ARG A 253 8.56 -6.87 1.69
N THR A 254 9.30 -7.42 2.64
CA THR A 254 8.80 -8.51 3.49
C THR A 254 7.50 -8.12 4.21
N VAL A 255 7.47 -6.93 4.82
CA VAL A 255 6.26 -6.41 5.49
C VAL A 255 5.12 -6.19 4.51
N MET A 256 5.38 -5.60 3.33
CA MET A 256 4.37 -5.40 2.30
C MET A 256 3.76 -6.73 1.83
N ARG A 257 4.59 -7.75 1.58
CA ARG A 257 4.12 -9.09 1.17
C ARG A 257 3.19 -9.69 2.23
N TRP A 258 3.54 -9.54 3.50
CA TRP A 258 2.68 -9.95 4.61
C TRP A 258 1.37 -9.14 4.65
N LEU A 259 1.41 -7.81 4.51
CA LEU A 259 0.22 -6.96 4.46
C LEU A 259 -0.72 -7.34 3.30
N HIS A 260 -0.16 -7.75 2.16
CA HIS A 260 -0.91 -8.16 0.97
C HIS A 260 -1.43 -9.60 1.01
N GLU A 261 -1.13 -10.37 2.07
CA GLU A 261 -1.49 -11.79 2.13
C GLU A 261 -0.90 -12.59 0.95
N GLU A 262 0.31 -12.23 0.51
CA GLU A 262 0.94 -12.93 -0.61
C GLU A 262 1.16 -14.42 -0.30
N PRO A 263 1.10 -15.31 -1.31
CA PRO A 263 1.40 -16.72 -1.14
C PRO A 263 2.74 -16.95 -0.42
N GLY A 264 2.73 -17.84 0.57
CA GLY A 264 3.91 -18.18 1.38
C GLY A 264 4.17 -17.27 2.59
N CYS A 265 3.38 -16.21 2.80
CA CYS A 265 3.40 -15.44 4.04
C CYS A 265 2.68 -16.21 5.16
N TRP A 266 3.09 -15.97 6.42
CA TRP A 266 2.46 -16.63 7.56
C TRP A 266 1.44 -15.72 8.25
N ASP A 267 0.50 -16.35 8.96
CA ASP A 267 -0.42 -15.62 9.84
C ASP A 267 0.33 -14.99 11.02
N ILE A 268 1.37 -15.67 11.53
CA ILE A 268 2.31 -15.12 12.51
C ILE A 268 3.67 -15.01 11.82
N GLU A 269 4.05 -13.77 11.48
CA GLU A 269 5.32 -13.39 10.88
C GLU A 269 6.21 -12.76 11.97
N VAL A 270 7.51 -13.07 11.97
CA VAL A 270 8.44 -12.58 12.99
C VAL A 270 9.59 -11.85 12.32
N LEU A 271 9.87 -10.65 12.78
CA LEU A 271 10.99 -9.81 12.33
C LEU A 271 11.91 -9.53 13.51
N PHE A 272 13.20 -9.65 13.26
CA PHE A 272 14.24 -9.29 14.20
C PHE A 272 14.89 -7.99 13.74
N LEU A 273 15.00 -7.02 14.64
CA LEU A 273 15.61 -5.71 14.40
C LEU A 273 16.57 -5.34 15.53
N GLY A 274 17.78 -4.91 15.21
CA GLY A 274 18.71 -4.42 16.23
C GLY A 274 18.23 -3.13 16.90
N GLU A 275 18.45 -3.01 18.21
CA GLU A 275 18.00 -1.84 19.01
C GLU A 275 18.56 -0.51 18.49
N GLY A 276 19.79 -0.53 17.98
CA GLY A 276 20.47 0.63 17.39
C GLY A 276 20.16 0.86 15.90
N ASP A 277 19.40 -0.02 15.23
CA ASP A 277 19.13 0.10 13.79
C ASP A 277 17.94 1.04 13.53
N VAL A 278 18.20 2.34 13.70
CA VAL A 278 17.24 3.41 13.43
C VAL A 278 16.72 3.34 11.99
N ARG A 279 17.55 2.93 11.03
CA ARG A 279 17.16 2.87 9.61
C ARG A 279 16.15 1.77 9.35
N ALA A 280 16.34 0.59 9.94
CA ALA A 280 15.39 -0.51 9.82
C ALA A 280 14.06 -0.21 10.53
N ARG A 281 14.13 0.42 11.71
CA ARG A 281 12.94 0.91 12.43
C ARG A 281 12.15 1.93 11.60
N ASP A 282 12.81 2.94 11.05
CA ASP A 282 12.17 3.96 10.22
C ASP A 282 11.59 3.35 8.94
N ALA A 283 12.29 2.38 8.34
CA ALA A 283 11.80 1.65 7.18
C ALA A 283 10.54 0.82 7.47
N LEU A 284 10.50 0.14 8.63
CA LEU A 284 9.31 -0.56 9.12
C LEU A 284 8.15 0.40 9.35
N HIS A 285 8.38 1.48 10.11
CA HIS A 285 7.32 2.46 10.37
C HIS A 285 6.80 3.06 9.06
N LEU A 286 7.67 3.34 8.08
CA LEU A 286 7.26 3.91 6.80
C LEU A 286 6.31 3.00 6.02
N VAL A 287 6.63 1.70 5.89
CA VAL A 287 5.75 0.77 5.18
C VAL A 287 4.42 0.57 5.92
N LEU A 288 4.43 0.59 7.25
CA LEU A 288 3.20 0.57 8.06
C LEU A 288 2.38 1.85 7.82
N ASN A 289 2.99 3.04 7.86
CA ASN A 289 2.32 4.31 7.60
C ASN A 289 1.71 4.35 6.20
N MET A 290 2.44 3.88 5.18
CA MET A 290 1.90 3.77 3.81
C MET A 290 0.71 2.81 3.71
N ALA A 291 0.64 1.79 4.57
CA ALA A 291 -0.45 0.82 4.62
C ALA A 291 -1.68 1.33 5.37
N ASP A 292 -1.54 2.35 6.22
CA ASP A 292 -2.64 2.93 7.00
C ASP A 292 -3.48 3.91 6.17
N ARG A 293 -4.78 3.99 6.45
CA ARG A 293 -5.66 4.96 5.78
C ARG A 293 -5.48 6.38 6.30
N GLU A 294 -5.20 6.55 7.59
CA GLU A 294 -5.20 7.86 8.23
C GLU A 294 -3.84 8.56 8.12
N GLN A 295 -2.75 7.81 8.28
CA GLN A 295 -1.38 8.33 8.29
C GLN A 295 -0.66 8.18 6.94
N SER A 296 -1.23 7.47 5.96
CA SER A 296 -0.55 7.32 4.68
C SER A 296 -0.32 8.69 4.01
N PRO A 297 0.95 9.03 3.72
CA PRO A 297 1.29 10.32 3.16
C PRO A 297 0.60 10.49 1.81
N GLN A 298 0.05 11.69 1.57
CA GLN A 298 -0.40 12.08 0.23
C GLN A 298 0.83 12.23 -0.66
N LEU A 299 1.34 11.13 -1.20
CA LEU A 299 2.53 11.14 -2.06
C LEU A 299 2.24 11.64 -3.49
N SER A 300 1.04 12.15 -3.74
CA SER A 300 0.65 12.72 -5.02
C SER A 300 -0.28 13.91 -4.83
N VAL A 301 0.17 15.07 -5.35
CA VAL A 301 -0.55 16.33 -5.56
C VAL A 301 -0.73 17.18 -4.29
N ALA A 302 0.06 18.26 -4.21
CA ALA A 302 -0.25 19.37 -3.33
C ALA A 302 -1.66 19.90 -3.69
N PRO A 303 -2.54 20.19 -2.72
CA PRO A 303 -3.71 20.99 -3.03
C PRO A 303 -3.19 22.30 -3.63
N GLU A 304 -3.68 22.67 -4.82
CA GLU A 304 -3.31 23.92 -5.47
C GLU A 304 -3.64 25.09 -4.53
N GLY A 305 -2.65 25.50 -3.73
CA GLY A 305 -2.65 26.72 -2.95
C GLY A 305 -2.46 27.89 -3.90
N GLY A 306 -3.29 28.92 -3.72
CA GLY A 306 -3.48 30.04 -4.63
C GLY A 306 -2.20 30.75 -5.09
N GLY A 307 -2.32 31.35 -6.28
CA GLY A 307 -1.25 32.01 -6.99
C GLY A 307 -0.46 33.03 -6.18
N GLY A 308 0.85 32.89 -6.21
CA GLY A 308 1.81 33.85 -5.72
C GLY A 308 3.10 33.74 -6.50
N THR A 309 3.27 34.60 -7.51
CA THR A 309 4.49 34.77 -8.29
C THR A 309 5.70 35.01 -7.37
N ARG A 310 6.66 34.08 -7.32
CA ARG A 310 7.98 34.34 -6.71
C ARG A 310 9.06 34.29 -7.77
N ARG A 311 9.70 35.45 -7.96
CA ARG A 311 10.79 35.73 -8.90
C ARG A 311 12.04 34.92 -8.56
N LEU A 312 12.76 34.55 -9.62
CA LEU A 312 14.09 33.95 -9.63
C LEU A 312 15.17 35.01 -9.37
N SER A 313 16.14 34.68 -8.53
CA SER A 313 17.51 35.21 -8.43
C SER A 313 18.31 34.18 -7.60
N GLY A 314 19.48 33.64 -7.93
CA GLY A 314 20.58 34.04 -8.82
C GLY A 314 21.88 34.10 -7.99
N ALA A 315 22.91 33.33 -8.38
CA ALA A 315 24.29 33.20 -7.83
C ALA A 315 24.43 32.34 -6.54
N ASP A 316 25.44 31.47 -6.33
CA ASP A 316 26.87 31.55 -6.69
C ASP A 316 27.56 30.16 -6.82
N ALA A 317 28.77 30.16 -7.40
CA ALA A 317 29.60 29.00 -7.77
C ALA A 317 30.98 28.95 -7.05
N GLY A 318 31.64 27.77 -7.05
CA GLY A 318 33.09 27.53 -6.80
C GLY A 318 33.35 26.10 -6.27
N ALA A 319 33.93 25.12 -7.00
CA ALA A 319 35.34 24.90 -7.44
C ALA A 319 36.36 24.83 -6.28
N ALA A 320 37.35 23.94 -6.15
CA ALA A 320 37.83 22.70 -6.79
C ALA A 320 39.06 22.22 -5.93
N ASP A 321 39.41 20.93 -5.86
CA ASP A 321 40.84 20.47 -5.89
C ASP A 321 40.98 18.93 -6.09
N ARG A 322 42.10 18.48 -6.67
CA ARG A 322 42.41 17.11 -7.14
C ARG A 322 43.71 16.52 -6.54
N SER A 323 43.66 15.22 -6.19
CA SER A 323 44.66 14.11 -6.42
C SER A 323 46.04 14.09 -5.71
N PRO A 324 46.82 12.97 -5.69
CA PRO A 324 46.56 11.50 -5.73
C PRO A 324 47.49 10.64 -4.78
N ASP A 325 47.46 9.29 -4.94
CA ASP A 325 48.33 8.19 -4.41
C ASP A 325 47.93 7.54 -3.06
N GLY A 326 47.75 6.23 -2.83
CA GLY A 326 47.74 4.99 -3.64
C GLY A 326 47.89 3.71 -2.76
N VAL A 327 46.98 2.74 -2.95
CA VAL A 327 47.12 1.24 -2.82
C VAL A 327 46.83 0.51 -1.45
N PRO A 328 46.21 -0.70 -1.44
CA PRO A 328 45.08 -1.08 -0.56
C PRO A 328 45.26 -2.33 0.35
N THR A 329 44.29 -2.61 1.23
CA THR A 329 44.09 -3.93 1.89
C THR A 329 42.60 -4.30 2.03
N ASP A 330 42.32 -5.60 1.87
CA ASP A 330 41.04 -6.31 1.78
C ASP A 330 40.06 -6.18 2.95
N GLY A 331 38.75 -6.23 2.65
CA GLY A 331 37.68 -6.54 3.63
C GLY A 331 36.29 -6.02 3.28
N VAL A 332 35.43 -6.92 2.75
CA VAL A 332 33.94 -6.88 2.71
C VAL A 332 33.28 -5.69 1.96
N PRO A 333 32.40 -5.91 0.95
CA PRO A 333 31.88 -4.80 0.15
C PRO A 333 30.73 -4.08 0.87
N GLU A 334 31.06 -3.05 1.65
CA GLU A 334 30.17 -1.90 1.80
C GLU A 334 30.16 -1.15 0.45
N THR A 335 29.05 -1.24 -0.27
CA THR A 335 28.88 -0.47 -1.51
C THR A 335 28.22 0.85 -1.16
N SER A 336 29.06 1.89 -1.18
CA SER A 336 28.71 3.30 -1.17
C SER A 336 27.61 3.60 -2.20
N ILE A 337 26.62 4.35 -1.73
CA ILE A 337 25.55 4.94 -2.51
C ILE A 337 26.13 6.17 -3.19
N ASP A 338 26.19 6.18 -4.53
CA ASP A 338 26.35 7.41 -5.30
C ASP A 338 25.02 7.86 -5.90
N PRO A 339 24.74 9.17 -5.96
CA PRO A 339 23.46 9.72 -6.37
C PRO A 339 23.41 9.90 -7.89
N ALA A 340 22.43 9.28 -8.54
CA ALA A 340 22.01 9.67 -9.89
C ALA A 340 20.60 10.24 -9.80
N ASP A 341 20.54 11.51 -9.37
CA ASP A 341 19.41 12.39 -9.60
C ASP A 341 19.30 12.70 -11.10
N GLY A 342 18.09 12.59 -11.64
CA GLY A 342 17.82 13.09 -12.98
C GLY A 342 16.71 12.41 -13.78
N LEU A 343 15.69 11.79 -13.18
CA LEU A 343 14.50 11.34 -13.94
C LEU A 343 13.19 11.53 -13.15
N ALA A 344 12.39 12.49 -13.63
CA ALA A 344 10.96 12.71 -13.40
C ALA A 344 10.45 12.87 -11.95
N ALA A 345 10.24 14.14 -11.56
CA ALA A 345 9.34 14.50 -10.47
C ALA A 345 7.93 13.95 -10.75
N GLY A 346 7.48 12.96 -9.98
CA GLY A 346 6.09 12.49 -10.10
C GLY A 346 5.73 11.16 -9.41
N ALA A 347 6.68 10.33 -8.98
CA ALA A 347 6.40 9.13 -8.20
C ALA A 347 7.36 9.01 -7.00
N PRO A 348 6.90 8.63 -5.80
CA PRO A 348 7.77 8.46 -4.65
C PRO A 348 8.81 7.36 -4.90
N HIS A 349 10.01 7.52 -4.36
CA HIS A 349 11.15 6.61 -4.52
C HIS A 349 10.83 5.14 -4.15
N LEU A 350 9.79 4.88 -3.35
CA LEU A 350 9.31 3.55 -2.97
C LEU A 350 8.39 2.90 -4.01
N SER A 351 7.51 3.67 -4.66
CA SER A 351 6.73 3.22 -5.81
C SER A 351 7.64 2.76 -6.95
N GLN A 352 8.74 3.49 -7.19
CA GLN A 352 9.76 3.09 -8.17
C GLN A 352 10.50 1.80 -7.77
N ALA A 353 10.64 1.54 -6.48
CA ALA A 353 11.17 0.28 -5.94
C ALA A 353 10.15 -0.87 -5.98
N GLY A 354 8.88 -0.59 -6.30
CA GLY A 354 7.79 -1.58 -6.30
C GLY A 354 7.23 -1.89 -4.91
N ILE A 355 7.42 -0.98 -3.94
CA ILE A 355 6.88 -1.11 -2.59
C ILE A 355 5.65 -0.21 -2.48
N GLU A 356 4.47 -0.80 -2.61
CA GLU A 356 3.17 -0.12 -2.59
C GLU A 356 2.17 -0.95 -1.76
N PRO A 357 2.21 -0.86 -0.41
CA PRO A 357 1.20 -1.48 0.42
C PRO A 357 -0.19 -0.90 0.10
N ARG A 358 -1.23 -1.74 0.19
CA ARG A 358 -2.60 -1.30 -0.05
C ARG A 358 -3.08 -0.47 1.13
N LEU A 359 -3.81 0.62 0.88
CA LEU A 359 -4.38 1.43 1.95
C LEU A 359 -5.40 0.63 2.76
N GLY A 360 -5.26 0.69 4.08
CA GLY A 360 -6.05 -0.11 5.03
C GLY A 360 -5.66 -1.58 5.09
N SER A 361 -4.47 -1.97 4.61
CA SER A 361 -3.96 -3.35 4.77
C SER A 361 -3.35 -3.61 6.14
N ILE A 362 -2.99 -2.56 6.89
CA ILE A 362 -2.71 -2.65 8.33
C ILE A 362 -3.97 -2.29 9.12
N SER A 363 -4.31 -3.11 10.12
CA SER A 363 -5.46 -2.87 10.99
C SER A 363 -5.07 -2.16 12.27
N LEU A 364 -3.91 -2.50 12.85
CA LEU A 364 -3.47 -1.98 14.14
C LEU A 364 -1.96 -2.15 14.34
N VAL A 365 -1.33 -1.17 14.97
CA VAL A 365 0.02 -1.24 15.51
C VAL A 365 -0.08 -1.14 17.03
N LEU A 366 0.36 -2.20 17.70
CA LEU A 366 0.44 -2.30 19.15
C LEU A 366 1.90 -2.16 19.57
N ASP A 367 2.33 -0.95 19.93
CA ASP A 367 3.58 -0.80 20.67
C ASP A 367 3.32 -1.13 22.14
N VAL A 368 3.91 -2.23 22.60
CA VAL A 368 3.76 -2.72 23.98
C VAL A 368 5.02 -2.51 24.81
N THR A 369 5.94 -1.68 24.33
CA THR A 369 7.15 -1.31 25.07
C THR A 369 6.79 -0.71 26.42
N GLY A 370 7.20 -1.36 27.50
CA GLY A 370 6.91 -0.94 28.88
C GLY A 370 5.48 -1.21 29.34
N ALA A 371 4.60 -1.76 28.49
CA ALA A 371 3.17 -1.91 28.77
C ALA A 371 2.73 -3.37 28.88
N SER A 372 1.65 -3.62 29.62
CA SER A 372 1.07 -4.97 29.73
C SER A 372 0.14 -5.34 28.55
N LEU A 373 0.29 -6.58 28.06
CA LEU A 373 -0.60 -7.24 27.09
C LEU A 373 -1.83 -7.89 27.76
N GLU A 374 -1.75 -8.17 29.05
CA GLU A 374 -2.84 -8.80 29.81
C GLU A 374 -3.79 -7.78 30.41
N ARG A 375 -3.24 -6.69 30.94
CA ARG A 375 -3.97 -5.72 31.76
C ARG A 375 -3.81 -4.31 31.17
N ALA A 376 -4.90 -3.57 31.17
CA ALA A 376 -4.84 -2.15 30.86
C ALA A 376 -4.14 -1.43 32.02
N GLU A 377 -2.99 -0.82 31.73
CA GLU A 377 -2.25 -0.03 32.71
C GLU A 377 -2.66 1.44 32.63
N PRO A 378 -2.77 2.15 33.77
CA PRO A 378 -3.12 3.57 33.79
C PRO A 378 -2.12 4.45 33.01
N GLU A 379 -0.86 4.02 32.94
CA GLU A 379 0.22 4.73 32.25
C GLU A 379 0.18 4.52 30.73
N HIS A 380 -0.53 3.47 30.27
CA HIS A 380 -0.66 3.11 28.86
C HIS A 380 -2.13 2.86 28.45
N PRO A 381 -3.03 3.85 28.61
CA PRO A 381 -4.47 3.66 28.37
C PRO A 381 -4.79 3.34 26.90
N ALA A 382 -4.02 3.88 25.96
CA ALA A 382 -4.20 3.64 24.52
C ALA A 382 -4.03 2.16 24.13
N ILE A 383 -3.11 1.43 24.79
CA ILE A 383 -2.86 0.01 24.52
C ILE A 383 -4.03 -0.82 25.04
N GLY A 384 -4.53 -0.51 26.24
CA GLY A 384 -5.72 -1.15 26.80
C GLY A 384 -6.95 -0.97 25.91
N GLU A 385 -7.18 0.24 25.42
CA GLU A 385 -8.27 0.54 24.47
C GLU A 385 -8.10 -0.23 23.15
N ALA A 386 -6.89 -0.23 22.59
CA ALA A 386 -6.57 -0.92 21.34
C ALA A 386 -6.75 -2.44 21.44
N LEU A 387 -6.27 -3.07 22.52
CA LEU A 387 -6.48 -4.50 22.80
C LEU A 387 -7.95 -4.84 22.99
N LEU A 388 -8.71 -3.99 23.68
CA LEU A 388 -10.14 -4.17 23.85
C LEU A 388 -10.90 -4.05 22.51
N ALA A 389 -10.53 -3.08 21.68
CA ALA A 389 -11.07 -2.94 20.32
C ALA A 389 -10.75 -4.18 19.46
N LEU A 390 -9.51 -4.67 19.50
CA LEU A 390 -9.09 -5.88 18.78
C LEU A 390 -9.83 -7.12 19.25
N ARG A 391 -9.92 -7.37 20.56
CA ARG A 391 -10.65 -8.52 21.12
C ARG A 391 -12.14 -8.48 20.73
N ARG A 392 -12.77 -7.30 20.76
CA ARG A 392 -14.15 -7.13 20.26
C ARG A 392 -14.25 -7.47 18.79
N GLN A 393 -13.39 -6.92 17.94
CA GLN A 393 -13.37 -7.23 16.51
C GLN A 393 -13.22 -8.73 16.25
N LEU A 394 -12.31 -9.40 16.95
CA LEU A 394 -12.04 -10.83 16.81
C LEU A 394 -13.21 -11.71 17.28
N ALA A 395 -13.94 -11.28 18.31
CA ALA A 395 -15.14 -11.98 18.76
C ALA A 395 -16.23 -12.03 17.66
N TYR A 396 -16.33 -10.98 16.85
CA TYR A 396 -17.28 -10.91 15.73
C TYR A 396 -16.71 -11.43 14.41
N SER A 397 -15.38 -11.49 14.24
CA SER A 397 -14.72 -11.81 12.98
C SER A 397 -14.82 -13.28 12.56
N ARG A 398 -14.89 -14.21 13.52
CA ARG A 398 -15.00 -15.66 13.24
C ARG A 398 -16.21 -16.03 12.38
N GLN A 399 -17.25 -15.20 12.37
CA GLN A 399 -18.45 -15.39 11.55
C GLN A 399 -18.42 -14.55 10.25
N ARG A 400 -17.56 -13.53 10.16
CA ARG A 400 -17.55 -12.48 9.13
C ARG A 400 -16.34 -12.54 8.18
N GLY A 401 -15.36 -13.40 8.43
CA GLY A 401 -14.17 -13.56 7.58
C GLY A 401 -13.12 -12.45 7.71
N ALA A 402 -13.28 -11.52 8.65
CA ALA A 402 -12.26 -10.51 8.96
C ALA A 402 -11.01 -11.14 9.58
N ARG A 403 -9.84 -10.68 9.13
CA ARG A 403 -8.52 -11.16 9.59
C ARG A 403 -7.63 -9.94 9.82
N PRO A 404 -7.80 -9.23 10.96
CA PRO A 404 -7.10 -7.98 11.19
C PRO A 404 -5.58 -8.21 11.19
N ALA A 405 -4.85 -7.36 10.47
CA ALA A 405 -3.40 -7.36 10.43
C ALA A 405 -2.86 -6.48 11.56
N VAL A 406 -2.18 -7.10 12.53
CA VAL A 406 -1.70 -6.44 13.75
C VAL A 406 -0.18 -6.53 13.82
N ALA A 407 0.50 -5.39 13.80
CA ALA A 407 1.92 -5.32 14.09
C ALA A 407 2.13 -5.12 15.59
N VAL A 408 2.94 -5.94 16.24
CA VAL A 408 3.26 -5.84 17.66
C VAL A 408 4.72 -5.44 17.80
N LEU A 409 4.96 -4.24 18.33
CA LEU A 409 6.29 -3.65 18.52
C LEU A 409 6.70 -3.78 19.98
N GLY A 410 7.99 -4.05 20.23
CA GLY A 410 8.54 -4.07 21.59
C GLY A 410 7.95 -5.19 22.46
N ALA A 411 7.53 -6.30 21.86
CA ALA A 411 6.90 -7.40 22.59
C ALA A 411 7.85 -8.03 23.64
N ASP A 412 9.15 -8.00 23.39
CA ASP A 412 10.21 -8.41 24.34
C ASP A 412 10.46 -7.39 25.47
N LEU A 413 9.93 -6.18 25.34
CA LEU A 413 10.00 -5.09 26.31
C LEU A 413 8.66 -4.86 27.01
N SER A 414 7.67 -5.74 26.82
CA SER A 414 6.40 -5.68 27.53
C SER A 414 6.62 -5.82 29.04
N ALA A 415 5.80 -5.12 29.83
CA ALA A 415 5.71 -5.35 31.28
C ALA A 415 5.11 -6.75 31.62
N THR A 416 4.60 -7.47 30.61
CA THR A 416 4.09 -8.83 30.76
C THR A 416 5.22 -9.84 30.67
N GLU A 417 5.24 -10.79 31.60
CA GLU A 417 6.20 -11.90 31.56
C GLU A 417 6.21 -12.61 30.19
N PRO A 418 7.38 -12.96 29.63
CA PRO A 418 7.50 -13.48 28.27
C PRO A 418 6.56 -14.64 27.92
N VAL A 419 6.40 -15.60 28.85
CA VAL A 419 5.52 -16.75 28.68
C VAL A 419 4.05 -16.32 28.54
N ALA A 420 3.62 -15.38 29.39
CA ALA A 420 2.26 -14.86 29.40
C ALA A 420 1.98 -14.00 28.15
N ALA A 421 2.93 -13.15 27.76
CA ALA A 421 2.84 -12.39 26.52
C ALA A 421 2.66 -13.29 25.30
N VAL A 422 3.44 -14.37 25.19
CA VAL A 422 3.30 -15.35 24.10
C VAL A 422 1.94 -16.09 24.16
N GLN A 423 1.39 -16.36 25.34
CA GLN A 423 0.05 -16.93 25.47
C GLN A 423 -1.01 -15.98 24.91
N VAL A 424 -0.98 -14.69 25.28
CA VAL A 424 -1.90 -13.67 24.74
C VAL A 424 -1.78 -13.56 23.22
N LEU A 425 -0.56 -13.51 22.68
CA LEU A 425 -0.35 -13.46 21.22
C LEU A 425 -0.90 -14.71 20.52
N ARG A 426 -0.72 -15.90 21.12
CA ARG A 426 -1.29 -17.14 20.59
C ARG A 426 -2.82 -17.11 20.61
N GLU A 427 -3.44 -16.57 21.66
CA GLU A 427 -4.89 -16.41 21.75
C GLU A 427 -5.42 -15.48 20.65
N LEU A 428 -4.78 -14.33 20.44
CA LEU A 428 -5.16 -13.38 19.38
C LEU A 428 -5.05 -14.02 17.99
N ALA A 429 -3.96 -14.73 17.72
CA ALA A 429 -3.77 -15.45 16.47
C ALA A 429 -4.81 -16.57 16.29
N GLY A 430 -5.08 -17.35 17.33
CA GLY A 430 -6.09 -18.41 17.33
C GLY A 430 -7.52 -17.87 17.15
N ALA A 431 -7.78 -16.62 17.55
CA ALA A 431 -9.04 -15.92 17.30
C ALA A 431 -9.17 -15.36 15.87
N GLY A 432 -8.07 -15.35 15.09
CA GLY A 432 -8.08 -14.98 13.66
C GLY A 432 -7.26 -13.73 13.32
N ALA A 433 -6.53 -13.13 14.27
CA ALA A 433 -5.61 -12.04 13.98
C ALA A 433 -4.38 -12.55 13.20
N ARG A 434 -3.92 -11.76 12.24
CA ARG A 434 -2.61 -11.94 11.63
C ARG A 434 -1.62 -11.06 12.39
N LEU A 435 -0.54 -11.64 12.88
CA LEU A 435 0.43 -10.97 13.73
C LEU A 435 1.77 -10.78 13.00
N LEU A 436 2.29 -9.56 13.00
CA LEU A 436 3.67 -9.24 12.67
C LEU A 436 4.39 -8.90 13.98
N LEU A 437 5.23 -9.80 14.48
CA LEU A 437 5.95 -9.61 15.72
C LEU A 437 7.32 -9.02 15.43
N VAL A 438 7.59 -7.83 15.97
CA VAL A 438 8.88 -7.15 15.84
C VAL A 438 9.61 -7.28 17.16
N VAL A 439 10.67 -8.07 17.14
CA VAL A 439 11.46 -8.46 18.31
C VAL A 439 12.86 -7.87 18.15
N ARG A 440 13.48 -7.43 19.24
CA ARG A 440 14.90 -7.07 19.17
C ARG A 440 15.75 -8.29 18.85
N ASP A 441 16.78 -8.10 18.03
CA ASP A 441 17.77 -9.16 17.87
C ASP A 441 18.50 -9.42 19.20
N GLY A 442 18.91 -10.66 19.41
CA GLY A 442 19.69 -11.04 20.58
C GLY A 442 21.11 -10.56 20.37
N GLY A 443 21.34 -9.24 20.48
CA GLY A 443 22.62 -8.61 20.22
C GLY A 443 23.79 -9.46 20.72
N ARG A 444 24.80 -9.63 19.85
CA ARG A 444 26.12 -10.06 20.32
C ARG A 444 26.51 -9.06 21.40
N ASP A 445 26.59 -9.51 22.65
CA ASP A 445 27.43 -8.83 23.62
C ASP A 445 28.77 -8.58 22.93
N SER A 446 29.15 -7.32 22.84
CA SER A 446 30.46 -6.89 22.38
C SER A 446 31.50 -7.42 23.37
N HIS A 447 31.86 -8.69 23.19
CA HIS A 447 32.98 -9.36 23.82
C HIS A 447 33.92 -9.91 22.75
N GLU A 448 34.47 -8.98 21.97
CA GLU A 448 35.87 -9.02 21.52
C GLU A 448 36.43 -7.69 22.03
N GLY A 449 37.01 -7.64 23.23
CA GLY A 449 38.37 -8.11 23.39
C GLY A 449 39.30 -6.93 23.10
N ASP A 450 39.21 -5.90 23.93
CA ASP A 450 40.29 -4.93 24.12
C ASP A 450 41.50 -5.71 24.63
N ASP A 451 42.31 -6.21 23.70
CA ASP A 451 43.64 -6.76 23.95
C ASP A 451 44.67 -5.74 23.44
N GLY A 452 44.54 -4.52 23.95
CA GLY A 452 45.56 -3.49 23.90
C GLY A 452 46.38 -3.50 25.19
N GLY A 453 47.59 -4.06 25.13
CA GLY A 453 48.67 -3.67 26.03
C GLY A 453 49.36 -4.79 26.79
N ARG A 454 50.45 -5.30 26.21
CA ARG A 454 51.57 -5.83 27.01
C ARG A 454 52.58 -4.72 27.29
N ASP A 455 52.83 -4.55 28.57
CA ASP A 455 53.91 -3.88 29.28
C ASP A 455 55.17 -3.47 28.48
N SER A 456 55.61 -2.21 28.65
CA SER A 456 56.80 -1.93 29.46
C SER A 456 57.07 -0.43 29.69
N HIS A 457 57.32 -0.12 30.97
CA HIS A 457 58.19 0.91 31.56
C HIS A 457 57.66 2.32 31.94
N ASP A 458 57.82 2.55 33.25
CA ASP A 458 58.29 3.75 33.98
C ASP A 458 57.29 4.72 34.65
N GLY A 459 57.57 4.94 35.96
CA GLY A 459 57.17 6.09 36.81
C GLY A 459 55.95 5.84 37.70
N ASP A 460 56.06 5.42 38.96
CA ASP A 460 56.36 6.25 40.15
C ASP A 460 55.32 7.37 40.40
N ASP A 461 54.45 7.24 41.41
CA ASP A 461 54.49 8.01 42.66
C ASP A 461 53.26 7.70 43.55
N GLY A 462 53.35 8.01 44.85
CA GLY A 462 52.60 7.40 45.94
C GLY A 462 51.18 7.88 46.26
N GLY A 463 50.51 7.12 47.14
CA GLY A 463 49.87 7.73 48.32
C GLY A 463 48.43 7.34 48.69
N ARG A 464 48.32 6.47 49.70
CA ARG A 464 47.42 6.50 50.89
C ARG A 464 45.90 6.26 50.77
N ASP A 465 45.50 5.13 51.35
CA ASP A 465 44.55 4.93 52.46
C ASP A 465 43.39 5.93 52.68
N SER A 466 42.15 5.42 52.61
CA SER A 466 41.20 5.54 53.74
C SER A 466 39.97 4.63 53.59
N HIS A 467 39.56 4.12 54.75
CA HIS A 467 38.46 3.22 55.08
C HIS A 467 37.03 3.75 54.87
N ASP A 468 36.11 2.78 54.97
CA ASP A 468 34.76 2.81 55.54
C ASP A 468 33.54 3.04 54.63
N GLY A 469 32.56 2.12 54.81
CA GLY A 469 31.17 2.37 54.48
C GLY A 469 30.42 1.18 53.89
N ALA A 470 30.18 0.14 54.69
CA ALA A 470 29.15 -0.84 54.40
C ALA A 470 27.76 -0.19 54.45
N ASP A 471 26.94 -0.36 53.40
CA ASP A 471 25.50 -0.52 53.59
C ASP A 471 24.92 -1.47 52.54
N GLY A 472 24.14 -2.44 53.03
CA GLY A 472 23.57 -3.52 52.27
C GLY A 472 22.17 -3.17 51.78
N GLY A 473 22.01 -3.10 50.46
CA GLY A 473 20.70 -3.11 49.80
C GLY A 473 20.59 -4.33 48.89
N ARG A 474 20.06 -5.43 49.41
CA ARG A 474 19.64 -6.59 48.61
C ARG A 474 18.49 -6.19 47.67
N GLY A 475 18.55 -6.59 46.41
CA GLY A 475 17.36 -6.96 45.64
C GLY A 475 17.26 -6.45 44.19
N SER A 476 17.86 -7.16 43.23
CA SER A 476 17.18 -7.53 41.97
C SER A 476 17.95 -8.66 41.25
N GLY A 477 18.17 -9.77 41.94
CA GLY A 477 18.46 -11.04 41.27
C GLY A 477 17.13 -11.61 40.76
N GLY A 478 17.01 -11.79 39.45
CA GLY A 478 15.84 -12.42 38.81
C GLY A 478 15.38 -11.76 37.51
N ARG A 479 16.28 -11.52 36.54
CA ARG A 479 15.85 -11.46 35.12
C ARG A 479 15.83 -12.89 34.61
N SER A 480 14.65 -13.33 34.21
CA SER A 480 14.22 -14.68 33.91
C SER A 480 15.15 -15.45 32.95
N GLU A 481 15.35 -16.74 33.23
CA GLU A 481 16.28 -17.62 32.51
C GLU A 481 15.86 -18.02 31.08
N HIS A 482 14.75 -17.48 30.54
CA HIS A 482 14.25 -17.77 29.20
C HIS A 482 13.80 -16.48 28.48
N GLY A 483 14.61 -15.99 27.53
CA GLY A 483 14.32 -14.74 26.80
C GLY A 483 13.07 -14.81 25.91
N PHE A 484 12.49 -13.67 25.55
CA PHE A 484 11.25 -13.59 24.77
C PHE A 484 11.33 -14.27 23.39
N ALA A 485 12.44 -14.12 22.66
CA ALA A 485 12.66 -14.78 21.38
C ALA A 485 12.65 -16.32 21.49
N TYR A 486 13.15 -16.86 22.60
CA TYR A 486 13.07 -18.28 22.91
C TYR A 486 11.61 -18.73 23.09
N GLU A 487 10.80 -17.95 23.82
CA GLU A 487 9.39 -18.29 24.07
C GLU A 487 8.56 -18.26 22.78
N ILE A 488 8.85 -17.34 21.86
CA ILE A 488 8.26 -17.35 20.52
C ILE A 488 8.62 -18.65 19.78
N ALA A 489 9.91 -18.98 19.72
CA ALA A 489 10.40 -20.13 18.97
C ALA A 489 9.83 -21.45 19.49
N HIS A 490 9.68 -21.59 20.81
CA HIS A 490 9.25 -22.83 21.46
C HIS A 490 7.72 -22.93 21.61
N ARG A 491 7.03 -21.81 21.86
CA ARG A 491 5.60 -21.84 22.16
C ARG A 491 4.77 -21.28 21.02
N LEU A 492 5.18 -20.21 20.35
CA LEU A 492 4.29 -19.60 19.36
C LEU A 492 4.35 -20.26 17.99
N LEU A 493 5.56 -20.64 17.56
CA LEU A 493 5.82 -21.11 16.19
C LEU A 493 5.86 -22.65 16.13
N PRO A 494 5.46 -23.26 15.01
CA PRO A 494 5.52 -24.71 14.84
C PRO A 494 6.97 -25.23 14.78
N ASP A 495 7.17 -26.52 15.04
CA ASP A 495 8.50 -27.17 15.08
C ASP A 495 9.23 -27.17 13.75
N ASP A 496 8.49 -27.28 12.65
CA ASP A 496 8.99 -27.24 11.28
C ASP A 496 9.24 -25.80 10.76
N ARG A 497 9.03 -24.76 11.60
CA ARG A 497 9.10 -23.35 11.17
C ARG A 497 10.41 -23.02 10.46
N ALA A 498 11.54 -23.46 11.00
CA ALA A 498 12.85 -23.13 10.46
C ALA A 498 13.09 -23.79 9.09
N GLU A 499 12.65 -25.05 8.92
CA GLU A 499 12.76 -25.80 7.66
C GLU A 499 11.91 -25.12 6.58
N ARG A 500 10.66 -24.80 6.90
CA ARG A 500 9.75 -24.09 5.98
C ARG A 500 10.20 -22.67 5.65
N TRP A 501 10.85 -21.98 6.58
CA TRP A 501 11.45 -20.66 6.30
C TRP A 501 12.61 -20.80 5.32
N LEU A 502 13.47 -21.80 5.50
CA LEU A 502 14.56 -22.06 4.58
C LEU A 502 14.05 -22.40 3.17
N GLU A 503 13.01 -23.23 3.05
CA GLU A 503 12.33 -23.50 1.78
C GLU A 503 11.82 -22.21 1.13
N ARG A 504 11.16 -21.35 1.91
CA ARG A 504 10.72 -20.03 1.44
C ARG A 504 11.88 -19.20 0.89
N ILE A 505 13.03 -19.16 1.59
CA ILE A 505 14.22 -18.44 1.12
C ILE A 505 14.76 -19.06 -0.18
N VAL A 506 14.81 -20.39 -0.30
CA VAL A 506 15.24 -21.10 -1.51
C VAL A 506 14.35 -20.74 -2.71
N ASP A 507 13.04 -20.63 -2.52
CA ASP A 507 12.10 -20.18 -3.55
C ASP A 507 12.40 -18.74 -3.99
N ARG A 508 12.65 -17.83 -3.02
CA ARG A 508 13.03 -16.44 -3.33
C ARG A 508 14.35 -16.35 -4.07
N VAL A 509 15.35 -17.16 -3.70
CA VAL A 509 16.65 -17.24 -4.41
C VAL A 509 16.48 -17.79 -5.83
N SER A 510 15.57 -18.74 -6.02
CA SER A 510 15.23 -19.26 -7.35
C SER A 510 14.59 -18.19 -8.23
N LEU A 511 13.67 -17.40 -7.67
CA LEU A 511 13.07 -16.26 -8.36
C LEU A 511 14.11 -15.19 -8.72
N LEU A 512 15.06 -14.90 -7.81
CA LEU A 512 16.18 -13.98 -8.08
C LEU A 512 17.02 -14.48 -9.27
N ALA A 513 17.43 -15.74 -9.26
CA ALA A 513 18.22 -16.31 -10.35
C ALA A 513 17.50 -16.27 -11.71
N ALA A 514 16.20 -16.57 -11.73
CA ALA A 514 15.37 -16.49 -12.93
C ALA A 514 15.24 -15.04 -13.44
N THR A 515 15.14 -14.07 -12.54
CA THR A 515 15.09 -12.63 -12.85
C THR A 515 16.40 -12.13 -13.45
N GLU A 516 17.54 -12.57 -12.90
CA GLU A 516 18.85 -12.25 -13.46
C GLU A 516 19.09 -12.89 -14.83
N GLU A 517 18.55 -14.09 -15.05
CA GLU A 517 18.61 -14.75 -16.36
C GLU A 517 17.82 -13.98 -17.42
N ARG A 518 16.56 -13.61 -17.12
CA ARG A 518 15.78 -12.74 -18.02
C ARG A 518 16.48 -11.40 -18.28
N SER A 519 17.10 -10.81 -17.26
CA SER A 519 17.86 -9.57 -17.39
C SER A 519 19.05 -9.73 -18.33
N ARG A 520 19.82 -10.83 -18.21
CA ARG A 520 20.92 -11.16 -19.12
C ARG A 520 20.45 -11.36 -20.56
N ASP A 521 19.27 -11.95 -20.76
CA ASP A 521 18.68 -12.12 -22.08
C ASP A 521 18.29 -10.80 -22.75
N VAL A 522 17.69 -9.89 -21.98
CA VAL A 522 17.37 -8.53 -22.46
C VAL A 522 18.66 -7.75 -22.73
N TYR A 523 19.64 -7.81 -21.82
CA TYR A 523 20.94 -7.16 -21.99
C TYR A 523 21.61 -7.53 -23.32
N ARG A 524 21.66 -8.83 -23.67
CA ARG A 524 22.21 -9.31 -24.95
C ARG A 524 21.52 -8.73 -26.19
N ARG A 525 20.27 -8.29 -26.06
CA ARG A 525 19.53 -7.61 -27.14
C ARG A 525 19.82 -6.11 -27.15
N VAL A 526 19.96 -5.49 -25.99
CA VAL A 526 20.21 -4.05 -25.84
C VAL A 526 21.64 -3.68 -26.22
N GLU A 527 22.65 -4.44 -25.79
CA GLU A 527 24.07 -4.16 -26.05
C GLU A 527 24.41 -4.07 -27.55
N ARG A 528 23.64 -4.75 -28.39
CA ARG A 528 23.79 -4.71 -29.85
C ARG A 528 23.21 -3.44 -30.50
N ARG A 529 22.44 -2.65 -29.74
CA ARG A 529 21.58 -1.55 -30.23
C ARG A 529 21.84 -0.21 -29.53
N VAL A 530 22.33 -0.24 -28.30
CA VAL A 530 22.52 0.94 -27.47
C VAL A 530 23.91 0.91 -26.84
N VAL A 531 24.59 2.06 -26.83
CA VAL A 531 25.88 2.26 -26.15
C VAL A 531 25.65 2.34 -24.64
N ASP A 532 26.52 1.69 -23.86
CA ASP A 532 26.52 1.70 -22.38
C ASP A 532 25.17 1.35 -21.73
N PRO A 533 24.56 0.18 -22.03
CA PRO A 533 23.31 -0.21 -21.40
C PRO A 533 23.49 -0.56 -19.91
N PRO A 534 22.42 -0.46 -19.10
CA PRO A 534 22.43 -0.90 -17.70
C PRO A 534 22.88 -2.36 -17.58
N ARG A 535 23.74 -2.68 -16.60
CA ARG A 535 24.24 -4.05 -16.44
C ARG A 535 23.28 -4.91 -15.59
N PRO A 536 23.06 -6.19 -15.95
CA PRO A 536 22.32 -7.11 -15.10
C PRO A 536 23.10 -7.40 -13.81
N THR A 537 22.36 -7.71 -12.74
CA THR A 537 22.95 -8.15 -11.47
C THR A 537 23.41 -9.62 -11.54
N ALA A 538 24.19 -10.06 -10.54
CA ALA A 538 24.73 -11.42 -10.45
C ALA A 538 24.77 -11.96 -9.00
N TYR A 539 23.73 -11.68 -8.21
CA TYR A 539 23.62 -12.09 -6.80
C TYR A 539 23.16 -13.54 -6.64
N GLY A 540 22.44 -14.10 -7.61
CA GLY A 540 21.76 -15.40 -7.48
C GLY A 540 22.70 -16.57 -7.19
N ALA A 541 23.86 -16.62 -7.82
CA ALA A 541 24.84 -17.69 -7.58
C ALA A 541 25.37 -17.70 -6.14
N ARG A 542 25.69 -16.51 -5.60
CA ARG A 542 26.15 -16.35 -4.22
C ARG A 542 25.03 -16.66 -3.22
N ALA A 543 23.80 -16.23 -3.50
CA ALA A 543 22.65 -16.52 -2.65
C ALA A 543 22.34 -18.02 -2.58
N ARG A 544 22.51 -18.78 -3.68
CA ARG A 544 22.37 -20.24 -3.69
C ARG A 544 23.41 -20.97 -2.84
N LEU A 545 24.66 -20.50 -2.84
CA LEU A 545 25.69 -21.07 -1.95
C LEU A 545 25.33 -20.82 -0.48
N TRP A 546 24.81 -19.63 -0.19
CA TRP A 546 24.39 -19.27 1.16
C TRP A 546 23.22 -20.11 1.66
N THR A 547 22.23 -20.43 0.82
CA THR A 547 21.13 -21.32 1.23
C THR A 547 21.60 -22.74 1.54
N VAL A 548 22.61 -23.25 0.82
CA VAL A 548 23.25 -24.54 1.16
C VAL A 548 23.94 -24.49 2.51
N GLN A 549 24.61 -23.38 2.84
CA GLN A 549 25.21 -23.19 4.16
C GLN A 549 24.14 -23.16 5.26
N LEU A 550 23.05 -22.41 5.06
CA LEU A 550 21.91 -22.37 6.00
C LEU A 550 21.28 -23.76 6.19
N ALA A 551 21.13 -24.53 5.10
CA ALA A 551 20.63 -25.91 5.16
C ALA A 551 21.54 -26.84 5.96
N SER A 552 22.86 -26.71 5.79
CA SER A 552 23.85 -27.44 6.57
C SER A 552 23.73 -27.11 8.06
N GLU A 553 23.63 -25.83 8.40
CA GLU A 553 23.47 -25.36 9.78
C GLU A 553 22.18 -25.89 10.43
N ALA A 554 21.06 -25.85 9.68
CA ALA A 554 19.79 -26.45 10.11
C ALA A 554 19.92 -27.95 10.40
N GLY A 555 20.60 -28.71 9.52
CA GLY A 555 20.84 -30.15 9.67
C GLY A 555 21.87 -30.52 10.76
N THR A 556 22.84 -29.64 11.05
CA THR A 556 23.80 -29.84 12.15
C THR A 556 23.19 -29.65 13.54
N GLY A 557 21.98 -29.09 13.64
CA GLY A 557 21.16 -29.14 14.85
C GLY A 557 20.74 -30.57 15.26
N GLY A 558 20.88 -31.56 14.35
CA GLY A 558 20.48 -32.95 14.57
C GLY A 558 21.58 -34.03 14.41
N ARG A 559 22.70 -33.77 13.71
CA ARG A 559 23.78 -34.76 13.53
C ARG A 559 25.02 -34.47 14.40
N ARG A 560 25.14 -35.25 15.47
CA ARG A 560 26.22 -35.24 16.47
C ARG A 560 27.45 -36.03 15.96
N PRO A 561 28.68 -35.51 16.02
CA PRO A 561 29.88 -36.35 15.89
C PRO A 561 29.96 -37.34 17.09
N PRO A 562 30.34 -38.61 16.87
CA PRO A 562 30.38 -39.59 17.94
C PRO A 562 31.39 -39.17 19.02
N GLY A 563 30.91 -38.87 20.23
CA GLY A 563 31.75 -38.59 21.41
C GLY A 563 31.59 -37.21 22.08
N ALA A 564 30.96 -36.22 21.46
CA ALA A 564 30.80 -34.89 22.07
C ALA A 564 29.81 -34.92 23.25
N PRO A 565 30.09 -34.33 24.44
CA PRO A 565 29.19 -34.36 25.59
C PRO A 565 27.80 -33.79 25.25
N ARG A 566 26.74 -34.35 25.85
CA ARG A 566 25.37 -33.84 25.68
C ARG A 566 25.31 -32.45 26.34
N LEU A 567 25.21 -31.38 25.55
CA LEU A 567 24.78 -30.09 26.08
C LEU A 567 23.35 -30.25 26.67
N PRO A 568 23.05 -29.67 27.83
CA PRO A 568 21.72 -29.71 28.42
C PRO A 568 20.68 -29.04 27.49
N ALA A 569 19.41 -29.50 27.56
CA ALA A 569 18.26 -29.03 26.77
C ALA A 569 18.21 -27.50 26.45
N PRO A 570 18.48 -26.57 27.41
CA PRO A 570 18.45 -25.12 27.14
C PRO A 570 19.44 -24.63 26.07
N GLY A 571 20.49 -25.39 25.73
CA GLY A 571 21.46 -25.01 24.71
C GLY A 571 20.95 -25.15 23.27
N ARG A 572 20.15 -26.18 22.97
CA ARG A 572 19.58 -26.39 21.62
C ARG A 572 18.47 -25.40 21.29
N GLU A 573 17.72 -25.02 22.31
CA GLU A 573 16.55 -24.17 22.14
C GLU A 573 16.94 -22.70 21.93
N ARG A 574 18.00 -22.23 22.62
CA ARG A 574 18.64 -20.93 22.31
C ARG A 574 19.22 -20.90 20.90
N GLN A 575 19.83 -22.00 20.44
CA GLN A 575 20.31 -22.13 19.06
C GLN A 575 19.16 -22.02 18.04
N ARG A 576 17.98 -22.58 18.34
CA ARG A 576 16.79 -22.46 17.48
C ARG A 576 16.33 -21.01 17.36
N ALA A 577 16.27 -20.25 18.45
CA ALA A 577 15.91 -18.83 18.42
C ALA A 577 16.92 -17.99 17.60
N ALA A 578 18.22 -18.17 17.83
CA ALA A 578 19.28 -17.49 17.07
C ALA A 578 19.27 -17.88 15.58
N PHE A 579 18.88 -19.11 15.25
CA PHE A 579 18.77 -19.54 13.87
C PHE A 579 17.59 -18.85 13.14
N LEU A 580 16.44 -18.66 13.81
CA LEU A 580 15.31 -17.91 13.24
C LEU A 580 15.67 -16.45 12.95
N GLU A 581 16.44 -15.83 13.84
CA GLU A 581 16.98 -14.48 13.62
C GLU A 581 17.85 -14.42 12.34
N LYS A 582 18.78 -15.37 12.20
CA LYS A 582 19.62 -15.48 11.00
C LYS A 582 18.80 -15.68 9.73
N LEU A 583 17.73 -16.50 9.78
CA LEU A 583 16.82 -16.71 8.65
C LEU A 583 16.04 -15.42 8.29
N SER A 584 15.60 -14.66 9.27
CA SER A 584 14.92 -13.37 9.06
C SER A 584 15.81 -12.38 8.30
N TYR A 585 17.05 -12.19 8.76
CA TYR A 585 18.01 -11.33 8.06
C TYR A 585 18.38 -11.87 6.68
N ALA A 586 18.47 -13.20 6.53
CA ALA A 586 18.78 -13.82 5.25
C ALA A 586 17.70 -13.56 4.19
N GLU A 587 16.43 -13.69 4.56
CA GLU A 587 15.33 -13.37 3.67
C GLU A 587 15.32 -11.89 3.28
N GLN A 588 15.48 -10.98 4.24
CA GLN A 588 15.54 -9.54 3.96
C GLN A 588 16.67 -9.19 2.97
N ALA A 589 17.83 -9.84 3.11
CA ALA A 589 18.95 -9.65 2.19
C ALA A 589 18.63 -10.19 0.77
N VAL A 590 17.97 -11.35 0.66
CA VAL A 590 17.53 -11.91 -0.62
C VAL A 590 16.47 -11.03 -1.29
N GLU A 591 15.50 -10.51 -0.53
CA GLU A 591 14.49 -9.57 -1.02
C GLU A 591 15.11 -8.28 -1.57
N ASN A 592 16.14 -7.75 -0.88
CA ASN A 592 16.89 -6.60 -1.36
C ASN A 592 17.63 -6.90 -2.67
N CYS A 593 18.27 -8.07 -2.79
CA CYS A 593 18.91 -8.50 -4.03
C CYS A 593 17.89 -8.66 -5.17
N LEU A 594 16.73 -9.24 -4.89
CA LEU A 594 15.67 -9.42 -5.86
C LEU A 594 15.14 -8.09 -6.39
N MET A 595 14.90 -7.11 -5.52
CA MET A 595 14.48 -5.78 -5.98
C MET A 595 15.51 -5.09 -6.86
N ARG A 596 16.80 -5.24 -6.54
CA ARG A 596 17.87 -4.72 -7.41
C ARG A 596 17.86 -5.41 -8.77
N ALA A 597 17.67 -6.72 -8.81
CA ALA A 597 17.58 -7.49 -10.05
C ALA A 597 16.34 -7.09 -10.88
N GLU A 598 15.16 -6.97 -10.25
CA GLU A 598 13.92 -6.52 -10.91
C GLU A 598 14.03 -5.09 -11.44
N ARG A 599 14.69 -4.19 -10.69
CA ARG A 599 14.96 -2.82 -11.15
C ARG A 599 15.86 -2.83 -12.38
N ALA A 600 16.97 -3.57 -12.36
CA ALA A 600 17.84 -3.71 -13.52
C ALA A 600 17.10 -4.30 -14.73
N GLU A 601 16.22 -5.30 -14.52
CA GLU A 601 15.36 -5.87 -15.57
C GLU A 601 14.44 -4.79 -16.17
N ARG A 602 13.77 -3.99 -15.33
CA ARG A 602 12.89 -2.89 -15.76
C ARG A 602 13.65 -1.82 -16.55
N GLU A 603 14.82 -1.40 -16.07
CA GLU A 603 15.65 -0.40 -16.75
C GLU A 603 16.11 -0.90 -18.12
N LEU A 604 16.57 -2.15 -18.20
CA LEU A 604 16.97 -2.78 -19.47
C LEU A 604 15.82 -2.88 -20.47
N ARG A 605 14.63 -3.31 -20.01
CA ARG A 605 13.43 -3.35 -20.85
C ARG A 605 13.03 -1.95 -21.30
N GLY A 606 13.09 -0.96 -20.41
CA GLY A 606 12.80 0.44 -20.72
C GLY A 606 13.70 0.99 -21.84
N VAL A 607 15.01 0.71 -21.78
CA VAL A 607 15.96 1.09 -22.84
C VAL A 607 15.64 0.41 -24.17
N LEU A 608 15.32 -0.90 -24.14
CA LEU A 608 14.94 -1.63 -25.35
C LEU A 608 13.67 -1.05 -25.97
N ASP A 609 12.63 -0.83 -25.15
CA ASP A 609 11.35 -0.29 -25.59
C ASP A 609 11.49 1.13 -26.13
N ALA A 610 12.33 1.97 -25.51
CA ALA A 610 12.63 3.31 -26.01
C ALA A 610 13.29 3.25 -27.41
N HIS A 611 14.30 2.40 -27.60
CA HIS A 611 14.93 2.24 -28.91
C HIS A 611 13.94 1.72 -29.97
N LEU A 612 13.12 0.72 -29.66
CA LEU A 612 12.11 0.19 -30.58
C LEU A 612 11.03 1.23 -30.91
N ARG A 613 10.63 2.04 -29.92
CA ARG A 613 9.69 3.16 -30.11
C ARG A 613 10.25 4.20 -31.07
N LEU A 614 11.52 4.59 -30.93
CA LEU A 614 12.17 5.55 -31.83
C LEU A 614 12.21 5.04 -33.27
N ARG A 615 12.50 3.75 -33.47
CA ARG A 615 12.43 3.12 -34.79
C ARG A 615 11.02 3.15 -35.37
N GLY A 616 10.02 2.86 -34.56
CA GLY A 616 8.61 2.96 -34.97
C GLY A 616 8.20 4.39 -35.34
N LEU A 617 8.61 5.39 -34.54
CA LEU A 617 8.36 6.80 -34.81
C LEU A 617 9.04 7.27 -36.10
N LEU A 618 10.30 6.92 -36.31
CA LEU A 618 11.04 7.25 -37.54
C LEU A 618 10.32 6.69 -38.78
N ALA A 619 9.92 5.41 -38.73
CA ALA A 619 9.19 4.76 -39.82
C ALA A 619 7.82 5.43 -40.08
N ALA A 620 7.09 5.79 -39.02
CA ALA A 620 5.80 6.48 -39.15
C ALA A 620 5.93 7.88 -39.75
N GLN A 621 6.96 8.65 -39.35
CA GLN A 621 7.23 9.97 -39.94
C GLN A 621 7.65 9.86 -41.41
N GLN A 622 8.45 8.85 -41.76
CA GLN A 622 8.83 8.60 -43.15
C GLN A 622 7.60 8.27 -44.01
N ALA A 623 6.75 7.33 -43.57
CA ALA A 623 5.52 6.97 -44.28
C ALA A 623 4.58 8.18 -44.48
N ARG A 624 4.53 9.10 -43.51
CA ARG A 624 3.77 10.35 -43.63
C ARG A 624 4.33 11.28 -44.72
N LEU A 625 5.65 11.40 -44.84
CA LEU A 625 6.26 12.18 -45.93
C LEU A 625 6.04 11.52 -47.29
N ASP A 626 6.19 10.20 -47.36
CA ASP A 626 5.98 9.41 -48.59
C ASP A 626 4.54 9.60 -49.11
N GLY A 627 3.54 9.53 -48.22
CA GLY A 627 2.13 9.75 -48.57
C GLY A 627 1.81 11.17 -49.07
N GLN A 628 2.70 12.14 -48.84
CA GLN A 628 2.58 13.51 -49.34
C GLN A 628 3.55 13.82 -50.49
N GLY A 629 4.31 12.84 -50.98
CA GLY A 629 5.30 13.05 -52.06
C GLY A 629 6.49 13.93 -51.65
N LEU A 630 6.75 14.05 -50.35
CA LEU A 630 7.78 14.92 -49.76
C LEU A 630 9.06 14.18 -49.33
N ALA A 631 9.15 12.88 -49.61
CA ALA A 631 10.24 12.01 -49.18
C ALA A 631 11.63 12.48 -49.64
N GLU A 632 11.69 13.07 -50.84
CA GLU A 632 12.95 13.53 -51.47
C GLU A 632 13.28 15.00 -51.12
N HIS A 633 12.53 15.64 -50.23
CA HIS A 633 12.79 17.04 -49.88
C HIS A 633 14.19 17.18 -49.23
N PRO A 634 15.06 18.11 -49.69
CA PRO A 634 16.44 18.21 -49.21
C PRO A 634 16.56 18.30 -47.68
N ASP A 635 15.71 19.11 -47.05
CA ASP A 635 15.68 19.26 -45.58
C ASP A 635 15.26 17.99 -44.82
N ALA A 636 14.46 17.12 -45.45
CA ALA A 636 14.00 15.87 -44.85
C ALA A 636 15.05 14.76 -44.99
N VAL A 637 15.71 14.66 -46.15
CA VAL A 637 16.70 13.61 -46.45
C VAL A 637 17.86 13.61 -45.45
N GLY A 638 18.43 14.78 -45.13
CA GLY A 638 19.54 14.88 -44.18
C GLY A 638 19.15 14.52 -42.74
N ALA A 639 17.98 15.00 -42.29
CA ALA A 639 17.48 14.70 -40.95
C ALA A 639 17.07 13.23 -40.79
N PHE A 640 16.44 12.64 -41.83
CA PHE A 640 16.11 11.23 -41.89
C PHE A 640 17.37 10.36 -41.89
N GLY A 641 18.33 10.65 -42.77
CA GLY A 641 19.58 9.89 -42.90
C GLY A 641 20.35 9.81 -41.57
N ARG A 642 20.46 10.94 -40.86
CA ARG A 642 21.09 10.96 -39.52
C ARG A 642 20.37 10.10 -38.49
N ALA A 643 19.04 10.17 -38.45
CA ALA A 643 18.24 9.36 -37.51
C ALA A 643 18.30 7.87 -37.88
N GLN A 644 18.27 7.54 -39.17
CA GLN A 644 18.37 6.18 -39.69
C GLN A 644 19.75 5.58 -39.40
N GLU A 645 20.83 6.32 -39.63
CA GLU A 645 22.19 5.88 -39.35
C GLU A 645 22.36 5.53 -37.86
N LEU A 646 21.94 6.43 -36.96
CA LEU A 646 22.01 6.17 -35.52
C LEU A 646 21.21 4.92 -35.12
N LEU A 647 20.00 4.72 -35.65
CA LEU A 647 19.14 3.61 -35.22
C LEU A 647 19.44 2.26 -35.89
N MET A 648 20.14 2.25 -37.04
CA MET A 648 20.29 1.06 -37.89
C MET A 648 21.74 0.58 -38.04
N SER A 649 22.74 1.44 -37.86
CA SER A 649 24.14 1.14 -38.19
C SER A 649 24.98 0.59 -37.01
N GLY A 650 24.38 0.37 -35.84
CA GLY A 650 25.06 -0.21 -34.68
C GLY A 650 24.52 0.26 -33.34
N PRO A 651 25.25 0.04 -32.22
CA PRO A 651 24.87 0.60 -30.94
C PRO A 651 24.94 2.13 -30.99
N CYS A 652 23.85 2.79 -30.57
CA CYS A 652 23.78 4.25 -30.54
C CYS A 652 23.64 4.78 -29.11
N PRO A 653 24.15 5.99 -28.82
CA PRO A 653 23.73 6.72 -27.62
C PRO A 653 22.24 7.04 -27.75
N LEU A 654 21.40 6.50 -26.85
CA LEU A 654 19.95 6.59 -26.95
C LEU A 654 19.46 8.05 -27.02
N ALA A 655 20.05 8.93 -26.21
CA ALA A 655 19.72 10.35 -26.18
C ALA A 655 20.03 11.08 -27.50
N ASP A 656 21.07 10.65 -28.24
CA ASP A 656 21.35 11.21 -29.57
C ASP A 656 20.33 10.75 -30.60
N ALA A 657 19.93 9.47 -30.55
CA ALA A 657 18.89 8.93 -31.41
C ALA A 657 17.54 9.63 -31.17
N GLU A 658 17.17 9.89 -29.91
CA GLU A 658 15.98 10.66 -29.54
C GLU A 658 16.01 12.05 -30.17
N ARG A 659 17.10 12.82 -29.96
CA ARG A 659 17.27 14.15 -30.54
C ARG A 659 17.17 14.15 -32.07
N ALA A 660 17.75 13.13 -32.72
CA ALA A 660 17.72 13.01 -34.18
C ALA A 660 16.30 12.74 -34.72
N VAL A 661 15.55 11.82 -34.09
CA VAL A 661 14.16 11.52 -34.48
C VAL A 661 13.25 12.72 -34.21
N GLU A 662 13.42 13.43 -33.10
CA GLU A 662 12.66 14.65 -32.82
C GLU A 662 12.97 15.79 -33.80
N ALA A 663 14.23 15.94 -34.19
CA ALA A 663 14.63 16.90 -35.22
C ALA A 663 13.95 16.57 -36.56
N PHE A 664 13.98 15.31 -36.98
CA PHE A 664 13.27 14.86 -38.19
C PHE A 664 11.76 15.11 -38.09
N ALA A 665 11.13 14.75 -36.97
CA ALA A 665 9.70 14.98 -36.75
C ALA A 665 9.33 16.49 -36.80
N ARG A 666 10.23 17.39 -36.34
CA ARG A 666 10.04 18.84 -36.48
C ARG A 666 10.09 19.29 -37.94
N VAL A 667 10.99 18.74 -38.75
CA VAL A 667 11.06 19.01 -40.19
C VAL A 667 9.77 18.53 -40.87
N VAL A 668 9.33 17.30 -40.60
CA VAL A 668 8.07 16.76 -41.15
C VAL A 668 6.89 17.67 -40.81
N ARG A 669 6.76 18.10 -39.56
CA ARG A 669 5.68 19.02 -39.14
C ARG A 669 5.71 20.36 -39.85
N ARG A 670 6.90 20.90 -40.14
CA ARG A 670 7.06 22.16 -40.87
C ARG A 670 6.60 21.99 -42.32
N LEU A 671 7.16 21.02 -43.04
CA LEU A 671 6.86 20.77 -44.45
C LEU A 671 5.38 20.42 -44.69
N THR A 672 4.78 19.65 -43.77
CA THR A 672 3.36 19.26 -43.87
C THR A 672 2.39 20.38 -43.46
N ARG A 673 2.82 21.37 -42.67
CA ARG A 673 2.01 22.57 -42.36
C ARG A 673 2.09 23.61 -43.46
N ASP A 674 3.28 23.80 -44.01
CA ASP A 674 3.52 24.94 -44.89
C ASP A 674 2.84 24.77 -46.25
N GLY A 675 2.50 23.54 -46.69
CA GLY A 675 1.64 23.26 -47.85
C GLY A 675 2.06 23.90 -49.19
N SER A 676 3.15 24.68 -49.21
CA SER A 676 3.44 25.67 -50.25
C SER A 676 4.44 25.16 -51.28
N TRP A 677 4.96 23.95 -51.12
CA TRP A 677 5.86 23.35 -52.09
C TRP A 677 5.16 23.05 -53.43
N GLU A 678 3.81 22.97 -53.46
CA GLU A 678 3.04 22.91 -54.71
C GLU A 678 3.07 24.24 -55.51
N ALA A 679 3.38 25.38 -54.88
CA ALA A 679 3.49 26.65 -55.58
C ALA A 679 4.79 26.75 -56.41
N GLY A 680 5.88 26.10 -55.99
CA GLY A 680 7.16 26.12 -56.69
C GLY A 680 7.26 25.16 -57.88
N ARG A 681 6.39 24.14 -57.96
CA ARG A 681 6.43 23.12 -59.02
C ARG A 681 5.53 23.44 -60.22
N ARG A 682 4.64 24.45 -60.13
CA ARG A 682 3.75 24.88 -61.23
C ARG A 682 4.36 25.92 -62.18
N GLU A 683 5.56 26.45 -61.91
CA GLU A 683 6.24 27.41 -62.80
C GLU A 683 7.38 26.81 -63.66
N GLY A 684 7.59 25.48 -63.64
CA GLY A 684 8.62 24.82 -64.45
C GLY A 684 8.07 23.79 -65.45
N GLY A 685 7.72 24.23 -66.66
CA GLY A 685 7.49 23.37 -67.83
C GLY A 685 8.80 22.79 -68.42
N PRO A 686 8.73 21.79 -69.33
CA PRO A 686 9.55 20.58 -69.31
C PRO A 686 10.93 20.71 -69.97
N GLY A 687 11.92 19.96 -69.48
CA GLY A 687 13.25 19.86 -70.10
C GLY A 687 14.18 18.80 -69.50
N ALA A 688 14.13 17.61 -70.11
CA ALA A 688 15.23 16.68 -70.37
C ALA A 688 16.14 16.10 -69.25
N ALA A 689 16.30 14.77 -69.36
CA ALA A 689 17.44 13.92 -68.99
C ALA A 689 17.69 13.65 -67.50
N GLY A 690 17.26 12.47 -67.04
CA GLY A 690 17.71 11.89 -65.78
C GLY A 690 19.11 11.28 -65.88
N PRO A 691 19.79 11.09 -64.73
CA PRO A 691 20.68 9.98 -64.53
C PRO A 691 19.97 8.90 -63.70
N GLU A 692 19.89 7.73 -64.30
CA GLU A 692 19.61 6.45 -63.66
C GLU A 692 20.70 6.20 -62.60
N ALA A 693 20.38 6.43 -61.33
CA ALA A 693 21.20 6.01 -60.20
C ALA A 693 20.40 4.96 -59.40
N ALA A 694 21.01 3.79 -59.25
CA ALA A 694 20.42 2.57 -58.77
C ALA A 694 19.61 2.74 -57.47
N ARG A 695 18.35 2.26 -57.50
CA ARG A 695 17.59 1.92 -56.30
C ARG A 695 18.43 0.94 -55.47
N PRO A 696 18.67 1.15 -54.16
CA PRO A 696 18.93 0.02 -53.31
C PRO A 696 17.62 -0.79 -53.28
N GLU A 697 17.70 -2.06 -53.68
CA GLU A 697 16.65 -3.03 -53.40
C GLU A 697 16.45 -3.07 -51.88
N ALA A 698 15.48 -2.28 -51.40
CA ALA A 698 14.91 -2.49 -50.09
C ALA A 698 14.24 -3.87 -50.16
N ALA A 699 14.94 -4.89 -49.66
CA ALA A 699 14.29 -6.09 -49.19
C ALA A 699 13.14 -5.64 -48.29
N ARG A 700 11.90 -5.82 -48.77
CA ARG A 700 10.70 -5.60 -47.97
C ARG A 700 10.94 -6.33 -46.64
N PRO A 701 10.88 -5.67 -45.48
CA PRO A 701 10.57 -6.44 -44.29
C PRO A 701 9.18 -6.98 -44.56
N GLU A 702 9.05 -8.31 -44.68
CA GLU A 702 7.76 -8.95 -44.47
C GLU A 702 7.20 -8.33 -43.20
N ALA A 703 5.98 -7.80 -43.31
CA ALA A 703 5.21 -7.40 -42.16
C ALA A 703 5.05 -8.65 -41.28
N ALA A 704 5.98 -8.85 -40.34
CA ALA A 704 5.71 -9.62 -39.16
C ALA A 704 4.58 -8.87 -38.46
N ARG A 705 3.36 -9.34 -38.71
CA ARG A 705 2.21 -9.06 -37.83
C ARG A 705 2.71 -9.20 -36.39
N PRO A 706 2.33 -8.31 -35.47
CA PRO A 706 2.60 -8.58 -34.08
C PRO A 706 1.86 -9.87 -33.73
N GLU A 707 2.58 -10.98 -33.59
CA GLU A 707 2.10 -12.07 -32.75
C GLU A 707 1.96 -11.45 -31.36
N ALA A 708 0.73 -11.05 -31.05
CA ALA A 708 0.30 -10.97 -29.69
C ALA A 708 0.58 -12.35 -29.09
N ALA A 709 1.65 -12.45 -28.30
CA ALA A 709 1.81 -13.52 -27.34
C ALA A 709 0.56 -13.45 -26.45
N ARG A 710 -0.45 -14.26 -26.77
CA ARG A 710 -1.46 -14.64 -25.80
C ARG A 710 -0.70 -15.30 -24.66
N PRO A 711 -0.94 -14.91 -23.40
CA PRO A 711 -0.37 -15.66 -22.29
C PRO A 711 -0.90 -17.09 -22.38
N GLU A 712 -0.01 -18.07 -22.53
CA GLU A 712 -0.33 -19.46 -22.22
C GLU A 712 -0.63 -19.50 -20.72
N ALA A 713 -1.92 -19.44 -20.39
CA ALA A 713 -2.39 -19.95 -19.13
C ALA A 713 -2.07 -21.46 -19.11
N ALA A 714 -1.16 -21.86 -18.24
CA ALA A 714 -1.06 -23.25 -17.82
C ALA A 714 -2.45 -23.66 -17.29
N ARG A 715 -3.17 -24.45 -18.08
CA ARG A 715 -4.36 -25.15 -17.60
C ARG A 715 -3.89 -26.18 -16.57
N PRO A 716 -4.44 -26.21 -15.34
CA PRO A 716 -4.27 -27.38 -14.50
C PRO A 716 -4.95 -28.56 -15.21
N GLU A 717 -4.21 -29.64 -15.42
CA GLU A 717 -4.78 -30.95 -15.75
C GLU A 717 -5.67 -31.38 -14.57
N ALA A 718 -6.96 -31.13 -14.69
CA ALA A 718 -7.95 -31.80 -13.86
C ALA A 718 -7.99 -33.27 -14.29
N ALA A 719 -7.45 -34.15 -13.44
CA ALA A 719 -7.79 -35.56 -13.46
C ALA A 719 -9.33 -35.66 -13.35
N ARG A 720 -9.96 -36.21 -14.38
CA ARG A 720 -11.39 -36.55 -14.35
C ARG A 720 -11.60 -37.65 -13.30
N PRO A 721 -12.43 -37.48 -12.28
CA PRO A 721 -12.98 -38.63 -11.57
C PRO A 721 -13.99 -39.33 -12.49
N GLU A 722 -13.78 -40.63 -12.71
CA GLU A 722 -14.80 -41.52 -13.28
C GLU A 722 -16.04 -41.46 -12.37
N ALA A 723 -17.14 -40.94 -12.93
CA ALA A 723 -18.45 -41.05 -12.31
C ALA A 723 -18.92 -42.50 -12.41
N ALA A 724 -18.74 -43.27 -11.34
CA ALA A 724 -19.51 -44.47 -11.11
C ALA A 724 -20.99 -44.08 -11.00
N ARG A 725 -21.81 -44.61 -11.91
CA ARG A 725 -23.27 -44.50 -11.90
C ARG A 725 -23.81 -45.09 -10.58
N PRO A 726 -24.62 -44.36 -9.79
CA PRO A 726 -25.52 -45.01 -8.86
C PRO A 726 -26.76 -45.48 -9.63
N GLU A 727 -26.99 -46.80 -9.64
CA GLU A 727 -28.27 -47.38 -10.04
C GLU A 727 -29.37 -46.85 -9.13
N ALA A 728 -30.33 -46.13 -9.72
CA ALA A 728 -31.60 -45.84 -9.08
C ALA A 728 -32.44 -47.13 -9.08
N ALA A 729 -32.38 -47.88 -7.99
CA ALA A 729 -33.42 -48.85 -7.65
C ALA A 729 -34.67 -48.06 -7.25
N GLY A 730 -35.64 -47.95 -8.17
CA GLY A 730 -36.99 -47.52 -7.83
C GLY A 730 -37.73 -48.65 -7.12
N PRO A 731 -38.34 -48.44 -5.94
CA PRO A 731 -39.34 -49.37 -5.43
C PRO A 731 -40.72 -48.95 -5.94
N GLY A 732 -41.25 -49.74 -6.86
CA GLY A 732 -42.68 -49.77 -7.14
C GLY A 732 -43.42 -50.45 -5.99
N GLU A 733 -44.41 -49.72 -5.46
CA GLU A 733 -45.72 -50.15 -4.95
C GLU A 733 -45.87 -51.32 -3.95
N SER A 734 -46.45 -50.95 -2.79
CA SER A 734 -47.55 -51.62 -2.07
C SER A 734 -47.46 -53.10 -1.67
N ARG A 735 -47.33 -53.34 -0.34
CA ARG A 735 -48.31 -54.14 0.43
C ARG A 735 -48.11 -54.06 1.95
N LEU A 736 -49.13 -53.53 2.64
CA LEU A 736 -49.77 -54.04 3.87
C LEU A 736 -48.92 -54.87 4.85
N GLN A 737 -48.77 -54.42 6.10
CA GLN A 737 -49.53 -54.94 7.25
C GLN A 737 -49.07 -54.31 8.57
N ALA A 738 -50.06 -54.09 9.43
CA ALA A 738 -49.99 -53.49 10.77
C ALA A 738 -49.73 -54.55 11.87
N GLY A 739 -49.35 -54.05 13.05
CA GLY A 739 -49.25 -54.79 14.33
C GLY A 739 -47.79 -55.03 14.72
N GLY A 740 -47.20 -54.36 15.73
CA GLY A 740 -47.60 -54.38 17.15
C GLY A 740 -47.03 -55.64 17.83
N PRO A 741 -46.67 -55.66 19.12
CA PRO A 741 -46.83 -54.65 20.18
C PRO A 741 -45.58 -53.82 20.50
#